data_AF-A0A957TXY5-F1
#
_entry.id   AF-A0A957TXY5-F1
#
_cell.length_a   1.000
_cell.length_b   1.000
_cell.length_c   1.000
_cell.angle_alpha   90.00
_cell.angle_beta   90.00
_cell.angle_gamma   90.00
#
_symmetry.space_group_name_H-M   'P 1'
#
loop_
_entity.id
_entity.type
_entity.pdbx_description
1 polymer ?
#
loop_
_entity_poly.entity_id
_entity_poly.type
_entity_poly.pdbx_seq_one_letter_code
_entity_poly.pdbx_strand_id
1 'polypeptide(L)'
;ISRDGYIFLGAVNERSTAQPERDFYIHFLGLYTQDQNASSSYSDELFFTLPKWDESFDHSLHLYAGAREMSGISSGANRSHYDRKADAYRQRMINWLRENLSRAFVLRYQGQEEQVSKVLARLHLTLPATNLRDQVWHFAASMFDPVFVERYPDYPCFVDSNLTLATIHQAANAALRAIAGAPPTRQAQAVLEGLQIAVQRNREWHFTSEESPYLRSLLSRLNDMPDSQVLNRSELVGGDPRRERTTDSNLEPEWLVVMLLALVRQGVITMQVQRRKIGVDDLEVAAQWGVEELLRFSSIARPRALPKQTLRTLFAGLNLPDRLIRETDQHELAVQSLANIVVQELDRTVQVLDRLRDGLQFWHFPVLRDEESRCWREELEGYRDLLQSLERIRTPGHLRTFAYTEAQVKQMLKGRGILYEYERLQRALESLRPQLELITLGENTLPQNVSWREEVHEVRSEQQQRLQDPAQRLQPHTIALVKGALENLHSSYVEAYLLLHNAERLNPSQDARKQRLIRDPRHAQLRALAALDFLPESELERWEQPLRELVVCMGCTTADLQKRSVCHHCNFHPRSVGQIGQPALDRLEQAERDFGLLYDRWVANLCQELKKETALANLDALTEAQRRPVQSFIASGELPEKLSRELVEAMQDALRGLQKVTIDGADLLLALTRPGMPCTSADLENRFRNFLQEKIAGTPPARLRLQIDW
;
A
#
# COMPACT_ATOMS: atom_id res chain seq x y z
N ILE A 1 19.43 -8.18 -48.39
CA ILE A 1 19.63 -6.74 -48.64
C ILE A 1 19.79 -6.51 -50.14
N SER A 2 19.25 -5.43 -50.70
CA SER A 2 19.50 -5.06 -52.11
C SER A 2 21.00 -4.88 -52.37
N ARG A 3 21.53 -5.56 -53.39
CA ARG A 3 22.94 -5.44 -53.78
C ARG A 3 23.15 -4.24 -54.69
N ASP A 4 24.37 -3.71 -54.71
CA ASP A 4 24.72 -2.58 -55.58
C ASP A 4 25.08 -3.11 -56.97
N GLY A 5 24.48 -2.56 -58.01
CA GLY A 5 24.78 -2.91 -59.40
C GLY A 5 24.80 -1.69 -60.31
N TYR A 6 25.36 -1.84 -61.51
CA TYR A 6 25.27 -0.81 -62.55
C TYR A 6 24.25 -1.19 -63.62
N ILE A 7 23.63 -0.15 -64.19
CA ILE A 7 22.89 -0.25 -65.45
C ILE A 7 23.70 0.49 -66.50
N PHE A 8 24.03 -0.21 -67.59
CA PHE A 8 24.76 0.33 -68.73
C PHE A 8 23.86 0.40 -69.95
N LEU A 9 23.96 1.50 -70.71
CA LEU A 9 23.34 1.67 -72.02
C LEU A 9 24.42 1.50 -73.09
N GLY A 10 24.86 0.26 -73.30
CA GLY A 10 26.03 -0.04 -74.13
C GLY A 10 26.61 -1.43 -73.91
N ALA A 11 27.58 -1.78 -74.76
CA ALA A 11 28.28 -3.06 -74.71
C ALA A 11 29.39 -3.08 -73.63
N VAL A 12 29.91 -4.28 -73.31
CA VAL A 12 30.91 -4.48 -72.24
C VAL A 12 32.20 -3.68 -72.47
N ASN A 13 32.63 -3.57 -73.73
CA ASN A 13 33.81 -2.81 -74.15
C ASN A 13 33.66 -1.27 -74.01
N GLU A 14 32.44 -0.77 -73.80
CA GLU A 14 32.14 0.64 -73.56
C GLU A 14 32.14 0.97 -72.05
N ARG A 15 32.41 -0.02 -71.19
CA ARG A 15 32.49 0.16 -69.74
C ARG A 15 33.74 0.97 -69.37
N SER A 16 33.53 1.99 -68.53
CA SER A 16 34.64 2.70 -67.89
C SER A 16 35.36 1.78 -66.91
N THR A 17 36.65 1.56 -67.13
CA THR A 17 37.54 0.82 -66.20
C THR A 17 37.91 1.62 -64.96
N ALA A 18 37.52 2.90 -64.88
CA ALA A 18 37.81 3.79 -63.75
C ALA A 18 36.78 3.73 -62.62
N GLN A 19 35.70 2.93 -62.75
CA GLN A 19 34.68 2.77 -61.72
C GLN A 19 34.85 1.45 -60.95
N PRO A 20 34.59 1.44 -59.63
CA PRO A 20 34.76 0.24 -58.80
C PRO A 20 33.77 -0.86 -59.19
N GLU A 21 34.18 -2.11 -59.05
CA GLU A 21 33.36 -3.28 -59.31
C GLU A 21 32.14 -3.36 -58.38
N ARG A 22 31.02 -3.83 -58.94
CA ARG A 22 29.71 -3.96 -58.30
C ARG A 22 29.26 -5.42 -58.26
N ASP A 23 28.13 -5.68 -57.60
CA ASP A 23 27.63 -7.04 -57.37
C ASP A 23 27.01 -7.67 -58.62
N PHE A 24 26.49 -6.83 -59.51
CA PHE A 24 25.91 -7.25 -60.78
C PHE A 24 25.91 -6.08 -61.78
N TYR A 25 25.72 -6.42 -63.05
CA TYR A 25 25.66 -5.46 -64.15
C TYR A 25 24.51 -5.80 -65.10
N ILE A 26 23.70 -4.79 -65.42
CA ILE A 26 22.60 -4.91 -66.38
C ILE A 26 22.94 -4.05 -67.59
N HIS A 27 22.97 -4.66 -68.76
CA HIS A 27 23.29 -3.99 -70.02
C HIS A 27 22.04 -3.88 -70.89
N PHE A 28 21.80 -2.70 -71.45
CA PHE A 28 20.86 -2.49 -72.55
C PHE A 28 21.65 -2.18 -73.81
N LEU A 29 21.65 -3.10 -74.78
CA LEU A 29 22.33 -2.88 -76.05
C LEU A 29 21.52 -1.92 -76.93
N GLY A 30 22.21 -1.04 -77.66
CA GLY A 30 21.60 -0.03 -78.50
C GLY A 30 20.80 -0.61 -79.67
N LEU A 31 19.74 0.08 -80.07
CA LEU A 31 18.83 -0.36 -81.15
C LEU A 31 19.51 -0.48 -82.52
N TYR A 32 20.48 0.41 -82.79
CA TYR A 32 21.14 0.54 -84.10
C TYR A 32 22.64 0.21 -84.04
N THR A 33 23.16 -0.24 -82.91
CA THR A 33 24.60 -0.52 -82.75
C THR A 33 24.96 -1.78 -83.54
N GLN A 34 26.08 -1.75 -84.29
CA GLN A 34 26.54 -2.91 -85.08
C GLN A 34 27.07 -4.06 -84.21
N ASP A 35 27.56 -3.76 -83.01
CA ASP A 35 28.13 -4.73 -82.06
C ASP A 35 27.05 -5.36 -81.16
N GLN A 36 25.95 -5.82 -81.76
CA GLN A 36 24.91 -6.55 -81.01
C GLN A 36 25.43 -7.88 -80.45
N ASN A 37 26.62 -8.36 -80.85
CA ASN A 37 27.21 -9.63 -80.42
C ASN A 37 28.12 -9.53 -79.19
N ALA A 38 28.13 -8.40 -78.46
CA ALA A 38 28.79 -8.31 -77.17
C ALA A 38 28.13 -9.28 -76.17
N SER A 39 28.76 -10.44 -75.96
CA SER A 39 28.37 -11.43 -74.96
C SER A 39 29.48 -11.57 -73.93
N SER A 40 29.14 -11.56 -72.65
CA SER A 40 30.02 -12.08 -71.62
C SER A 40 29.54 -13.42 -71.12
N SER A 41 30.48 -14.23 -70.60
CA SER A 41 30.20 -15.50 -69.94
C SER A 41 30.09 -15.34 -68.42
N TYR A 42 30.12 -14.11 -67.90
CA TYR A 42 30.08 -13.85 -66.47
C TYR A 42 28.67 -14.07 -65.92
N SER A 43 28.59 -14.63 -64.73
CA SER A 43 27.33 -14.95 -64.05
C SER A 43 26.65 -13.71 -63.46
N ASP A 44 27.37 -12.62 -63.26
CA ASP A 44 26.87 -11.37 -62.68
C ASP A 44 26.46 -10.32 -63.74
N GLU A 45 26.43 -10.69 -65.02
CA GLU A 45 26.06 -9.79 -66.13
C GLU A 45 24.80 -10.26 -66.88
N LEU A 46 23.85 -9.34 -67.11
CA LEU A 46 22.60 -9.61 -67.82
C LEU A 46 22.40 -8.59 -68.95
N PHE A 47 22.21 -9.07 -70.18
CA PHE A 47 22.05 -8.23 -71.36
C PHE A 47 20.61 -8.24 -71.86
N PHE A 48 20.06 -7.05 -72.08
CA PHE A 48 18.78 -6.80 -72.71
C PHE A 48 19.01 -6.31 -74.14
N THR A 49 18.36 -6.97 -75.09
CA THR A 49 18.36 -6.61 -76.51
C THR A 49 16.93 -6.45 -77.00
N LEU A 50 16.70 -5.50 -77.89
CA LEU A 50 15.41 -5.28 -78.55
C LEU A 50 15.57 -5.59 -80.05
N PRO A 51 15.55 -6.87 -80.47
CA PRO A 51 15.87 -7.26 -81.84
C PRO A 51 14.81 -6.84 -82.86
N LYS A 52 13.55 -6.72 -82.43
CA LYS A 52 12.42 -6.30 -83.27
C LYS A 52 11.47 -5.41 -82.48
N TRP A 53 10.95 -4.39 -83.14
CA TRP A 53 9.88 -3.52 -82.64
C TRP A 53 8.85 -3.31 -83.76
N ASP A 54 7.66 -2.84 -83.39
CA ASP A 54 6.58 -2.61 -84.35
C ASP A 54 6.63 -1.21 -84.97
N GLU A 55 5.79 -0.98 -85.99
CA GLU A 55 5.69 0.29 -86.70
C GLU A 55 5.26 1.45 -85.78
N SER A 56 4.47 1.16 -84.72
CA SER A 56 4.01 2.16 -83.77
C SER A 56 5.16 2.72 -82.91
N PHE A 57 6.03 1.82 -82.42
CA PHE A 57 7.24 2.19 -81.71
C PHE A 57 8.22 2.93 -82.64
N ASP A 58 8.43 2.40 -83.85
CA ASP A 58 9.33 2.99 -84.85
C ASP A 58 8.91 4.42 -85.23
N HIS A 59 7.61 4.62 -85.51
CA HIS A 59 7.05 5.93 -85.82
C HIS A 59 7.21 6.90 -84.65
N SER A 60 6.96 6.44 -83.42
CA SER A 60 7.15 7.26 -82.21
C SER A 60 8.61 7.65 -81.99
N LEU A 61 9.55 6.75 -82.30
CA LEU A 61 11.00 7.00 -82.20
C LEU A 61 11.46 8.03 -83.23
N HIS A 62 11.03 7.92 -84.49
CA HIS A 62 11.34 8.91 -85.53
C HIS A 62 10.77 10.30 -85.19
N LEU A 63 9.51 10.36 -84.75
CA LEU A 63 8.89 11.62 -84.34
C LEU A 63 9.52 12.21 -83.08
N TYR A 64 9.97 11.38 -82.15
CA TYR A 64 10.76 11.81 -81.00
C TYR A 64 12.07 12.46 -81.44
N ALA A 65 12.83 11.77 -82.30
CA ALA A 65 14.11 12.26 -82.81
C ALA A 65 13.93 13.59 -83.57
N GLY A 66 12.96 13.65 -84.50
CA GLY A 66 12.64 14.87 -85.23
C GLY A 66 12.19 16.01 -84.32
N ALA A 67 11.35 15.75 -83.32
CA ALA A 67 10.94 16.76 -82.35
C ALA A 67 12.11 17.26 -81.49
N ARG A 68 13.05 16.39 -81.11
CA ARG A 68 14.26 16.80 -80.37
C ARG A 68 15.19 17.65 -81.19
N GLU A 69 15.43 17.29 -82.45
CA GLU A 69 16.24 18.08 -83.38
C GLU A 69 15.62 19.47 -83.61
N MET A 70 14.31 19.51 -83.91
CA MET A 70 13.58 20.76 -84.09
C MET A 70 13.57 21.63 -82.83
N SER A 71 13.49 21.03 -81.63
CA SER A 71 13.63 21.74 -80.36
C SER A 71 15.02 22.38 -80.22
N GLY A 72 16.08 21.64 -80.57
CA GLY A 72 17.47 22.09 -80.48
C GLY A 72 17.78 23.33 -81.34
N ILE A 73 17.15 23.41 -82.53
CA ILE A 73 17.34 24.53 -83.46
C ILE A 73 16.27 25.64 -83.33
N SER A 74 15.30 25.50 -82.42
CA SER A 74 14.23 26.48 -82.19
C SER A 74 14.46 27.34 -80.95
N SER A 75 13.80 28.51 -80.88
CA SER A 75 13.82 29.41 -79.73
C SER A 75 12.41 29.80 -79.26
N GLY A 76 12.30 30.32 -78.02
CA GLY A 76 11.05 30.80 -77.45
C GLY A 76 9.93 29.74 -77.40
N ALA A 77 8.71 30.16 -77.73
CA ALA A 77 7.52 29.30 -77.67
C ALA A 77 7.62 28.05 -78.56
N ASN A 78 8.26 28.14 -79.73
CA ASN A 78 8.42 27.00 -80.66
C ASN A 78 9.25 25.87 -80.04
N ARG A 79 10.36 26.21 -79.35
CA ARG A 79 11.15 25.23 -78.61
C ARG A 79 10.30 24.49 -77.58
N SER A 80 9.52 25.22 -76.78
CA SER A 80 8.62 24.62 -75.78
C SER A 80 7.50 23.76 -76.40
N HIS A 81 7.06 24.04 -77.64
CA HIS A 81 6.12 23.18 -78.36
C HIS A 81 6.79 21.88 -78.82
N TYR A 82 8.00 21.93 -79.35
CA TYR A 82 8.75 20.75 -79.77
C TYR A 82 9.19 19.89 -78.58
N ASP A 83 9.58 20.49 -77.45
CA ASP A 83 9.87 19.75 -76.22
C ASP A 83 8.65 18.98 -75.72
N ARG A 84 7.47 19.60 -75.70
CA ARG A 84 6.21 18.90 -75.34
C ARG A 84 5.89 17.74 -76.27
N LYS A 85 6.12 17.90 -77.57
CA LYS A 85 5.95 16.81 -78.55
C LYS A 85 6.94 15.68 -78.30
N ALA A 86 8.22 16.00 -78.12
CA ALA A 86 9.25 15.02 -77.79
C ALA A 86 8.89 14.26 -76.50
N ASP A 87 8.46 14.94 -75.44
CA ASP A 87 8.05 14.29 -74.20
C ASP A 87 6.82 13.38 -74.40
N ALA A 88 5.84 13.78 -75.23
CA ALA A 88 4.69 12.94 -75.55
C ALA A 88 5.09 11.65 -76.29
N TYR A 89 5.98 11.74 -77.29
CA TYR A 89 6.49 10.55 -78.00
C TYR A 89 7.36 9.67 -77.10
N ARG A 90 8.18 10.28 -76.21
CA ARG A 90 8.94 9.54 -75.19
C ARG A 90 8.02 8.73 -74.28
N GLN A 91 6.91 9.32 -73.81
CA GLN A 91 5.95 8.60 -72.97
C GLN A 91 5.28 7.44 -73.71
N ARG A 92 4.94 7.63 -75.00
CA ARG A 92 4.41 6.54 -75.84
C ARG A 92 5.41 5.39 -75.95
N MET A 93 6.69 5.69 -76.19
CA MET A 93 7.75 4.68 -76.25
C MET A 93 7.94 3.95 -74.90
N ILE A 94 7.96 4.67 -73.77
CA ILE A 94 8.09 4.06 -72.43
C ILE A 94 6.90 3.13 -72.15
N ASN A 95 5.67 3.55 -72.46
CA ASN A 95 4.48 2.71 -72.29
C ASN A 95 4.54 1.47 -73.17
N TRP A 96 4.96 1.62 -74.42
CA TRP A 96 5.12 0.49 -75.34
C TRP A 96 6.17 -0.51 -74.81
N LEU A 97 7.33 -0.05 -74.34
CA LEU A 97 8.36 -0.91 -73.76
C LEU A 97 7.86 -1.63 -72.51
N ARG A 98 7.10 -0.95 -71.66
CA ARG A 98 6.49 -1.55 -70.45
C ARG A 98 5.48 -2.63 -70.82
N GLU A 99 4.63 -2.41 -71.82
CA GLU A 99 3.58 -3.34 -72.23
C GLU A 99 4.12 -4.52 -73.03
N ASN A 100 5.24 -4.34 -73.73
CA ASN A 100 5.84 -5.35 -74.58
C ASN A 100 7.13 -5.96 -74.03
N LEU A 101 7.50 -5.68 -72.76
CA LEU A 101 8.75 -6.16 -72.15
C LEU A 101 8.94 -7.69 -72.33
N SER A 102 7.88 -8.46 -72.09
CA SER A 102 7.92 -9.93 -72.16
C SER A 102 8.07 -10.49 -73.59
N ARG A 103 7.59 -9.75 -74.60
CA ARG A 103 7.51 -10.21 -75.99
C ARG A 103 8.62 -9.64 -76.87
N ALA A 104 8.97 -8.38 -76.67
CA ALA A 104 9.87 -7.65 -77.55
C ALA A 104 11.34 -7.81 -77.15
N PHE A 105 11.64 -7.91 -75.85
CA PHE A 105 13.02 -8.07 -75.39
C PHE A 105 13.49 -9.52 -75.44
N VAL A 106 14.76 -9.67 -75.80
CA VAL A 106 15.51 -10.90 -75.74
C VAL A 106 16.70 -10.70 -74.80
N LEU A 107 16.90 -11.68 -73.93
CA LEU A 107 17.92 -11.67 -72.90
C LEU A 107 19.10 -12.50 -73.32
N ARG A 108 20.30 -12.04 -72.94
CA ARG A 108 21.49 -12.89 -72.95
C ARG A 108 22.07 -12.98 -71.55
N TYR A 109 22.28 -14.20 -71.10
CA TYR A 109 22.82 -14.52 -69.78
C TYR A 109 23.71 -15.75 -69.89
N GLN A 110 24.97 -15.66 -69.44
CA GLN A 110 25.96 -16.73 -69.52
C GLN A 110 26.10 -17.35 -70.93
N GLY A 111 26.08 -16.50 -71.97
CA GLY A 111 26.19 -16.94 -73.37
C GLY A 111 24.95 -17.59 -73.98
N GLN A 112 23.83 -17.71 -73.24
CA GLN A 112 22.56 -18.21 -73.76
C GLN A 112 21.60 -17.06 -74.08
N GLU A 113 20.92 -17.15 -75.22
CA GLU A 113 19.91 -16.17 -75.66
C GLU A 113 18.50 -16.74 -75.49
N GLU A 114 17.66 -16.07 -74.69
CA GLU A 114 16.27 -16.47 -74.44
C GLU A 114 15.31 -15.28 -74.42
N GLN A 115 14.08 -15.47 -74.93
CA GLN A 115 13.03 -14.45 -74.84
C GLN A 115 12.58 -14.26 -73.39
N VAL A 116 12.31 -13.01 -72.97
CA VAL A 116 11.88 -12.69 -71.59
C VAL A 116 10.68 -13.55 -71.16
N SER A 117 9.68 -13.74 -72.03
CA SER A 117 8.51 -14.59 -71.77
C SER A 117 8.86 -16.04 -71.37
N LYS A 118 9.86 -16.63 -72.02
CA LYS A 118 10.33 -17.99 -71.74
C LYS A 118 11.02 -18.06 -70.38
N VAL A 119 11.82 -17.05 -70.05
CA VAL A 119 12.50 -16.97 -68.75
C VAL A 119 11.50 -16.74 -67.61
N LEU A 120 10.50 -15.87 -67.81
CA LEU A 120 9.40 -15.68 -66.85
C LEU A 120 8.66 -16.99 -66.57
N ALA A 121 8.34 -17.77 -67.60
CA ALA A 121 7.71 -19.07 -67.45
C ALA A 121 8.60 -20.08 -66.70
N ARG A 122 9.91 -20.11 -67.03
CA ARG A 122 10.90 -21.00 -66.38
C ARG A 122 11.08 -20.69 -64.90
N LEU A 123 11.08 -19.41 -64.53
CA LEU A 123 11.24 -18.96 -63.14
C LEU A 123 9.91 -18.84 -62.38
N HIS A 124 8.78 -19.14 -63.04
CA HIS A 124 7.43 -18.93 -62.50
C HIS A 124 7.19 -17.50 -61.96
N LEU A 125 7.79 -16.51 -62.62
CA LEU A 125 7.73 -15.11 -62.21
C LEU A 125 6.59 -14.36 -62.89
N THR A 126 5.88 -13.56 -62.11
CA THR A 126 4.91 -12.58 -62.63
C THR A 126 5.46 -11.18 -62.44
N LEU A 127 5.60 -10.43 -63.54
CA LEU A 127 6.09 -9.06 -63.46
C LEU A 127 5.02 -8.15 -62.84
N PRO A 128 5.38 -7.30 -61.87
CA PRO A 128 4.45 -6.35 -61.28
C PRO A 128 4.02 -5.31 -62.32
N ALA A 129 2.79 -4.79 -62.20
CA ALA A 129 2.27 -3.71 -63.04
C ALA A 129 2.85 -2.34 -62.64
N THR A 130 4.17 -2.26 -62.47
CA THR A 130 4.93 -1.06 -62.09
C THR A 130 5.63 -0.44 -63.31
N ASN A 131 6.44 0.59 -63.09
CA ASN A 131 7.24 1.18 -64.16
C ASN A 131 8.27 0.18 -64.72
N LEU A 132 8.77 0.44 -65.93
CA LEU A 132 9.71 -0.43 -66.64
C LEU A 132 10.97 -0.78 -65.81
N ARG A 133 11.50 0.20 -65.06
CA ARG A 133 12.71 0.03 -64.25
C ARG A 133 12.48 -1.01 -63.15
N ASP A 134 11.38 -0.91 -62.42
CA ASP A 134 11.09 -1.82 -61.32
C ASP A 134 10.77 -3.24 -61.83
N GLN A 135 10.16 -3.36 -63.03
CA GLN A 135 9.99 -4.66 -63.70
C GLN A 135 11.34 -5.29 -64.06
N VAL A 136 12.25 -4.51 -64.64
CA VAL A 136 13.62 -4.95 -64.97
C VAL A 136 14.38 -5.34 -63.72
N TRP A 137 14.29 -4.56 -62.64
CA TRP A 137 14.96 -4.89 -61.36
C TRP A 137 14.42 -6.17 -60.73
N HIS A 138 13.10 -6.34 -60.68
CA HIS A 138 12.49 -7.55 -60.15
C HIS A 138 12.93 -8.78 -60.95
N PHE A 139 12.91 -8.66 -62.28
CA PHE A 139 13.36 -9.70 -63.17
C PHE A 139 14.86 -10.05 -62.99
N ALA A 140 15.72 -9.03 -62.98
CA ALA A 140 17.16 -9.20 -62.81
C ALA A 140 17.51 -9.79 -61.43
N ALA A 141 16.81 -9.37 -60.38
CA ALA A 141 17.01 -9.92 -59.04
C ALA A 141 16.78 -11.45 -59.00
N SER A 142 15.74 -11.94 -59.69
CA SER A 142 15.50 -13.39 -59.78
C SER A 142 16.51 -14.13 -60.65
N MET A 143 17.08 -13.49 -61.66
CA MET A 143 18.15 -14.06 -62.48
C MET A 143 19.47 -14.19 -61.69
N PHE A 144 19.78 -13.19 -60.88
CA PHE A 144 21.01 -13.15 -60.08
C PHE A 144 20.89 -13.83 -58.72
N ASP A 145 19.72 -14.34 -58.34
CA ASP A 145 19.51 -15.01 -57.05
C ASP A 145 20.53 -16.13 -56.77
N PRO A 146 20.80 -17.08 -57.71
CA PRO A 146 21.81 -18.11 -57.49
C PRO A 146 23.23 -17.54 -57.29
N VAL A 147 23.55 -16.44 -57.98
CA VAL A 147 24.85 -15.77 -57.90
C VAL A 147 25.04 -15.12 -56.55
N PHE A 148 24.00 -14.52 -55.98
CA PHE A 148 24.06 -13.92 -54.65
C PHE A 148 24.13 -14.98 -53.55
N VAL A 149 23.45 -16.12 -53.71
CA VAL A 149 23.56 -17.26 -52.79
C VAL A 149 24.98 -17.82 -52.78
N GLU A 150 25.60 -17.97 -53.95
CA GLU A 150 26.98 -18.46 -54.06
C GLU A 150 28.00 -17.44 -53.51
N ARG A 151 27.81 -16.15 -53.80
CA ARG A 151 28.73 -15.07 -53.38
C ARG A 151 28.61 -14.74 -51.89
N TYR A 152 27.45 -14.99 -51.29
CA TYR A 152 27.12 -14.62 -49.91
C TYR A 152 26.38 -15.76 -49.17
N PRO A 153 27.00 -16.94 -49.00
CA PRO A 153 26.33 -18.13 -48.50
C PRO A 153 25.82 -17.98 -47.06
N ASP A 154 26.60 -17.29 -46.22
CA ASP A 154 26.30 -17.13 -44.79
C ASP A 154 25.55 -15.83 -44.47
N TYR A 155 25.05 -15.10 -45.48
CA TYR A 155 24.45 -13.79 -45.26
C TYR A 155 23.09 -13.88 -44.55
N PRO A 156 22.82 -13.03 -43.54
CA PRO A 156 21.60 -13.12 -42.74
C PRO A 156 20.33 -12.92 -43.57
N CYS A 157 19.33 -13.74 -43.27
CA CYS A 157 18.01 -13.64 -43.87
C CYS A 157 17.10 -12.77 -42.99
N PHE A 158 16.71 -11.61 -43.51
CA PHE A 158 15.84 -10.66 -42.81
C PHE A 158 14.38 -10.88 -43.26
N VAL A 159 13.70 -11.82 -42.60
CA VAL A 159 12.32 -12.20 -42.92
C VAL A 159 11.38 -10.99 -42.83
N ASP A 160 10.45 -10.88 -43.77
CA ASP A 160 9.42 -9.81 -43.84
C ASP A 160 9.97 -8.37 -43.94
N SER A 161 11.24 -8.17 -44.31
CA SER A 161 11.86 -6.85 -44.44
C SER A 161 12.70 -6.70 -45.72
N ASN A 162 12.23 -5.85 -46.63
CA ASN A 162 12.97 -5.46 -47.85
C ASN A 162 14.04 -4.41 -47.54
N LEU A 163 15.15 -4.85 -46.94
CA LEU A 163 16.25 -3.96 -46.59
C LEU A 163 17.10 -3.61 -47.83
N THR A 164 17.37 -2.32 -47.98
CA THR A 164 18.29 -1.75 -48.97
C THR A 164 19.45 -1.04 -48.27
N LEU A 165 20.53 -0.76 -49.00
CA LEU A 165 21.64 0.06 -48.47
C LEU A 165 21.17 1.47 -48.06
N ALA A 166 20.14 2.02 -48.71
CA ALA A 166 19.57 3.31 -48.28
C ALA A 166 18.84 3.22 -46.92
N THR A 167 18.32 2.04 -46.57
CA THR A 167 17.53 1.82 -45.34
C THR A 167 18.32 1.14 -44.22
N ILE A 168 19.57 0.73 -44.46
CA ILE A 168 20.35 -0.07 -43.51
C ILE A 168 20.60 0.68 -42.20
N HIS A 169 20.94 1.97 -42.27
CA HIS A 169 21.12 2.82 -41.09
C HIS A 169 19.85 2.92 -40.25
N GLN A 170 18.69 3.05 -40.88
CA GLN A 170 17.41 3.10 -40.18
C GLN A 170 17.11 1.76 -39.49
N ALA A 171 17.32 0.65 -40.19
CA ALA A 171 17.09 -0.70 -39.67
C ALA A 171 18.01 -1.01 -38.47
N ALA A 172 19.29 -0.72 -38.62
CA ALA A 172 20.28 -0.91 -37.56
C ALA A 172 19.96 0.00 -36.35
N ASN A 173 19.60 1.27 -36.55
CA ASN A 173 19.16 2.15 -35.45
C ASN A 173 17.93 1.60 -34.71
N ALA A 174 16.96 1.03 -35.43
CA ALA A 174 15.80 0.40 -34.81
C ALA A 174 16.21 -0.79 -33.92
N ALA A 175 17.16 -1.61 -34.37
CA ALA A 175 17.72 -2.71 -33.59
C ALA A 175 18.52 -2.21 -32.37
N LEU A 176 19.35 -1.16 -32.50
CA LEU A 176 20.11 -0.59 -31.37
C LEU A 176 19.17 -0.09 -30.25
N ARG A 177 18.07 0.56 -30.60
CA ARG A 177 17.06 0.99 -29.61
C ARG A 177 16.41 -0.20 -28.89
N ALA A 178 16.11 -1.27 -29.63
CA ALA A 178 15.58 -2.49 -29.03
C ALA A 178 16.59 -3.14 -28.08
N ILE A 179 17.88 -3.18 -28.45
CA ILE A 179 18.98 -3.65 -27.59
C ILE A 179 19.10 -2.78 -26.33
N ALA A 180 18.85 -1.47 -26.39
CA ALA A 180 18.84 -0.60 -25.22
C ALA A 180 17.59 -0.75 -24.33
N GLY A 181 16.61 -1.59 -24.70
CA GLY A 181 15.42 -1.88 -23.90
C GLY A 181 14.13 -1.23 -24.41
N ALA A 182 14.15 -0.55 -25.56
CA ALA A 182 12.91 -0.05 -26.18
C ALA A 182 12.08 -1.21 -26.79
N PRO A 183 10.75 -1.06 -26.92
CA PRO A 183 9.92 -2.07 -27.57
C PRO A 183 10.38 -2.30 -29.02
N PRO A 184 10.65 -3.55 -29.44
CA PRO A 184 11.19 -3.81 -30.78
C PRO A 184 10.12 -3.61 -31.86
N THR A 185 10.41 -2.75 -32.82
CA THR A 185 9.61 -2.57 -34.05
C THR A 185 9.77 -3.77 -34.98
N ARG A 186 8.85 -4.00 -35.95
CA ARG A 186 8.97 -5.10 -36.92
C ARG A 186 10.34 -5.14 -37.63
N GLN A 187 10.87 -3.97 -37.99
CA GLN A 187 12.18 -3.85 -38.61
C GLN A 187 13.32 -4.25 -37.66
N ALA A 188 13.23 -3.87 -36.38
CA ALA A 188 14.18 -4.30 -35.36
C ALA A 188 14.11 -5.82 -35.14
N GLN A 189 12.91 -6.40 -35.08
CA GLN A 189 12.69 -7.84 -34.94
C GLN A 189 13.35 -8.62 -36.08
N ALA A 190 13.07 -8.23 -37.33
CA ALA A 190 13.68 -8.84 -38.50
C ALA A 190 15.22 -8.82 -38.46
N VAL A 191 15.82 -7.71 -37.98
CA VAL A 191 17.27 -7.59 -37.82
C VAL A 191 17.80 -8.48 -36.70
N LEU A 192 17.18 -8.46 -35.52
CA LEU A 192 17.62 -9.23 -34.36
C LEU A 192 17.54 -10.74 -34.61
N GLU A 193 16.46 -11.20 -35.25
CA GLU A 193 16.25 -12.59 -35.63
C GLU A 193 17.15 -13.00 -36.81
N GLY A 194 17.28 -12.14 -37.83
CA GLY A 194 18.13 -12.41 -39.00
C GLY A 194 19.61 -12.56 -38.63
N LEU A 195 20.09 -11.76 -37.66
CA LEU A 195 21.43 -11.91 -37.07
C LEU A 195 21.48 -12.96 -35.94
N GLN A 196 20.34 -13.57 -35.60
CA GLN A 196 20.20 -14.58 -34.54
C GLN A 196 20.78 -14.14 -33.19
N ILE A 197 20.74 -12.85 -32.89
CA ILE A 197 21.28 -12.27 -31.63
C ILE A 197 20.23 -12.17 -30.54
N ALA A 198 18.96 -12.37 -30.88
CA ALA A 198 17.88 -12.52 -29.91
C ALA A 198 16.80 -13.46 -30.43
N VAL A 199 16.19 -14.22 -29.51
CA VAL A 199 15.10 -15.14 -29.79
C VAL A 199 13.92 -14.79 -28.89
N GLN A 200 12.71 -14.81 -29.45
CA GLN A 200 11.50 -14.62 -28.67
C GLN A 200 11.12 -15.93 -27.96
N ARG A 201 11.11 -15.95 -26.62
CA ARG A 201 10.60 -17.08 -25.81
C ARG A 201 9.54 -16.53 -24.86
N ASN A 202 8.39 -17.19 -24.74
CA ASN A 202 7.28 -16.76 -23.86
C ASN A 202 6.82 -15.29 -24.04
N ARG A 203 6.88 -14.76 -25.27
CA ARG A 203 6.60 -13.34 -25.62
C ARG A 203 7.63 -12.33 -25.11
N GLU A 204 8.74 -12.77 -24.52
CA GLU A 204 9.86 -11.92 -24.11
C GLU A 204 11.07 -12.14 -25.04
N TRP A 205 11.89 -11.09 -25.19
CA TRP A 205 13.10 -11.13 -26.01
C TRP A 205 14.30 -11.58 -25.18
N HIS A 206 14.88 -12.71 -25.54
CA HIS A 206 16.09 -13.22 -24.91
C HIS A 206 17.27 -13.02 -25.86
N PHE A 207 18.25 -12.22 -25.45
CA PHE A 207 19.45 -11.95 -26.23
C PHE A 207 20.46 -13.08 -26.04
N THR A 208 20.99 -13.65 -27.12
CA THR A 208 21.90 -14.80 -27.09
C THR A 208 23.22 -14.46 -27.80
N SER A 209 24.35 -14.67 -27.11
CA SER A 209 25.70 -14.45 -27.67
C SER A 209 26.24 -15.70 -28.34
N GLU A 210 26.08 -16.85 -27.67
CA GLU A 210 26.73 -18.11 -28.07
C GLU A 210 25.94 -18.87 -29.15
N GLU A 211 24.64 -18.60 -29.26
CA GLU A 211 23.74 -19.21 -30.25
C GLU A 211 23.86 -18.54 -31.63
N SER A 212 24.27 -17.26 -31.70
CA SER A 212 24.43 -16.53 -32.97
C SER A 212 25.69 -17.00 -33.71
N PRO A 213 25.58 -17.48 -34.96
CA PRO A 213 26.75 -17.87 -35.76
C PRO A 213 27.66 -16.67 -36.05
N TYR A 214 27.08 -15.47 -36.18
CA TYR A 214 27.81 -14.23 -36.47
C TYR A 214 28.59 -13.70 -35.27
N LEU A 215 28.07 -13.89 -34.05
CA LEU A 215 28.80 -13.52 -32.83
C LEU A 215 29.86 -14.54 -32.45
N ARG A 216 29.69 -15.83 -32.77
CA ARG A 216 30.61 -16.90 -32.37
C ARG A 216 32.04 -16.66 -32.83
N SER A 217 32.23 -16.25 -34.09
CA SER A 217 33.57 -15.95 -34.65
C SER A 217 34.23 -14.74 -33.97
N LEU A 218 33.44 -13.68 -33.73
CA LEU A 218 33.92 -12.51 -33.00
C LEU A 218 34.31 -12.85 -31.55
N LEU A 219 33.49 -13.68 -30.89
CA LEU A 219 33.72 -14.13 -29.53
C LEU A 219 34.93 -15.07 -29.41
N SER A 220 35.18 -15.95 -30.38
CA SER A 220 36.38 -16.79 -30.37
C SER A 220 37.64 -15.94 -30.47
N ARG A 221 37.66 -14.94 -31.37
CA ARG A 221 38.79 -13.99 -31.47
C ARG A 221 38.99 -13.18 -30.19
N LEU A 222 37.91 -12.71 -29.57
CA LEU A 222 37.97 -12.07 -28.26
C LEU A 222 38.48 -13.03 -27.18
N ASN A 223 38.21 -14.33 -27.33
CA ASN A 223 38.52 -15.31 -26.32
C ASN A 223 39.96 -15.78 -26.29
N ASP A 224 40.59 -15.81 -27.46
CA ASP A 224 41.98 -16.20 -27.66
C ASP A 224 42.97 -15.08 -27.25
N MET A 225 42.47 -13.87 -27.00
CA MET A 225 43.29 -12.73 -26.57
C MET A 225 43.51 -12.67 -25.04
N PRO A 226 44.68 -12.17 -24.59
CA PRO A 226 44.92 -11.81 -23.19
C PRO A 226 43.94 -10.72 -22.70
N ASP A 227 43.59 -10.76 -21.41
CA ASP A 227 42.58 -9.87 -20.80
C ASP A 227 42.91 -8.36 -20.87
N SER A 228 44.16 -7.98 -21.14
CA SER A 228 44.61 -6.59 -21.29
C SER A 228 44.60 -6.07 -22.73
N GLN A 229 44.33 -6.93 -23.72
CA GLN A 229 44.40 -6.59 -25.14
C GLN A 229 43.02 -6.15 -25.68
N VAL A 230 43.05 -5.26 -26.66
CA VAL A 230 41.85 -4.73 -27.34
C VAL A 230 41.88 -5.14 -28.82
N LEU A 231 40.72 -5.43 -29.39
CA LEU A 231 40.53 -5.64 -30.83
C LEU A 231 40.24 -4.31 -31.50
N ASN A 232 41.08 -3.86 -32.41
CA ASN A 232 40.87 -2.60 -33.11
C ASN A 232 39.85 -2.73 -34.25
N ARG A 233 39.18 -1.63 -34.61
CA ARG A 233 38.24 -1.62 -35.74
C ARG A 233 38.86 -2.12 -37.05
N SER A 234 40.11 -1.74 -37.32
CA SER A 234 40.85 -2.18 -38.52
C SER A 234 41.07 -3.69 -38.60
N GLU A 235 40.92 -4.41 -37.49
CA GLU A 235 41.02 -5.86 -37.43
C GLU A 235 39.65 -6.54 -37.65
N LEU A 236 38.56 -5.79 -37.54
CA LEU A 236 37.18 -6.29 -37.67
C LEU A 236 36.53 -5.89 -39.01
N VAL A 237 36.96 -4.76 -39.57
CA VAL A 237 36.41 -4.17 -40.79
C VAL A 237 37.55 -3.88 -41.76
N GLY A 238 37.40 -4.33 -43.01
CA GLY A 238 38.36 -4.08 -44.09
C GLY A 238 37.68 -3.84 -45.45
N GLY A 239 38.48 -3.57 -46.48
CA GLY A 239 38.02 -3.27 -47.83
C GLY A 239 38.21 -1.80 -48.23
N ASP A 240 37.68 -1.43 -49.40
CA ASP A 240 37.65 -0.05 -49.88
C ASP A 240 36.83 0.82 -48.90
N PRO A 241 37.25 2.05 -48.54
CA PRO A 241 36.48 2.96 -47.69
C PRO A 241 35.02 3.18 -48.11
N ARG A 242 34.69 3.00 -49.39
CA ARG A 242 33.32 3.11 -49.92
C ARG A 242 32.52 1.81 -49.85
N ARG A 243 33.16 0.70 -49.49
CA ARG A 243 32.59 -0.65 -49.47
C ARG A 243 33.21 -1.52 -48.39
N GLU A 244 33.31 -0.95 -47.19
CA GLU A 244 33.80 -1.67 -46.03
C GLU A 244 32.91 -2.88 -45.73
N ARG A 245 33.55 -3.95 -45.28
CA ARG A 245 32.92 -5.21 -44.92
C ARG A 245 33.60 -5.81 -43.69
N THR A 246 32.86 -6.57 -42.90
CA THR A 246 33.46 -7.34 -41.81
C THR A 246 34.40 -8.41 -42.36
N THR A 247 35.52 -8.64 -41.69
CA THR A 247 36.52 -9.63 -42.13
C THR A 247 36.00 -11.06 -42.06
N ASP A 248 35.15 -11.35 -41.07
CA ASP A 248 34.79 -12.72 -40.71
C ASP A 248 33.53 -13.21 -41.43
N SER A 249 32.57 -12.32 -41.71
CA SER A 249 31.24 -12.68 -42.24
C SER A 249 30.82 -11.87 -43.46
N ASN A 250 31.71 -11.02 -43.99
CA ASN A 250 31.46 -10.18 -45.17
C ASN A 250 30.16 -9.34 -45.06
N LEU A 251 29.88 -8.84 -43.85
CA LEU A 251 28.68 -8.04 -43.55
C LEU A 251 28.98 -6.54 -43.63
N GLU A 252 27.94 -5.75 -43.85
CA GLU A 252 27.97 -4.31 -43.69
C GLU A 252 28.39 -3.90 -42.25
N PRO A 253 29.24 -2.87 -42.06
CA PRO A 253 29.67 -2.39 -40.74
C PRO A 253 28.53 -2.02 -39.79
N GLU A 254 27.37 -1.62 -40.33
CA GLU A 254 26.16 -1.33 -39.58
C GLU A 254 25.66 -2.55 -38.79
N TRP A 255 25.74 -3.75 -39.38
CA TRP A 255 25.42 -4.99 -38.70
C TRP A 255 26.46 -5.35 -37.64
N LEU A 256 27.73 -5.03 -37.89
CA LEU A 256 28.76 -5.17 -36.85
C LEU A 256 28.42 -4.35 -35.62
N VAL A 257 28.05 -3.08 -35.78
CA VAL A 257 27.69 -2.22 -34.66
C VAL A 257 26.49 -2.76 -33.87
N VAL A 258 25.47 -3.28 -34.54
CA VAL A 258 24.33 -3.94 -33.89
C VAL A 258 24.79 -5.15 -33.06
N MET A 259 25.65 -5.99 -33.64
CA MET A 259 26.25 -7.14 -32.97
C MET A 259 27.09 -6.72 -31.74
N LEU A 260 27.92 -5.69 -31.88
CA LEU A 260 28.75 -5.17 -30.79
C LEU A 260 27.88 -4.64 -29.64
N LEU A 261 26.84 -3.87 -29.91
CA LEU A 261 25.98 -3.34 -28.86
C LEU A 261 25.20 -4.46 -28.14
N ALA A 262 24.81 -5.52 -28.85
CA ALA A 262 24.22 -6.71 -28.23
C ALA A 262 25.20 -7.40 -27.25
N LEU A 263 26.48 -7.51 -27.62
CA LEU A 263 27.52 -8.02 -26.73
C LEU A 263 27.83 -7.09 -25.55
N VAL A 264 27.75 -5.77 -25.74
CA VAL A 264 27.84 -4.79 -24.64
C VAL A 264 26.69 -4.98 -23.67
N ARG A 265 25.45 -5.20 -24.16
CA ARG A 265 24.28 -5.46 -23.32
C ARG A 265 24.47 -6.68 -22.42
N GLN A 266 25.00 -7.76 -22.97
CA GLN A 266 25.30 -8.98 -22.22
C GLN A 266 26.53 -8.83 -21.31
N GLY A 267 27.22 -7.69 -21.34
CA GLY A 267 28.43 -7.45 -20.57
C GLY A 267 29.57 -8.39 -20.97
N VAL A 268 29.63 -8.78 -22.25
CA VAL A 268 30.70 -9.63 -22.81
C VAL A 268 31.85 -8.78 -23.34
N ILE A 269 31.55 -7.56 -23.80
CA ILE A 269 32.55 -6.58 -24.28
C ILE A 269 32.29 -5.18 -23.72
N THR A 270 33.30 -4.34 -23.83
CA THR A 270 33.20 -2.88 -23.76
C THR A 270 33.70 -2.30 -25.07
N MET A 271 33.11 -1.20 -25.53
CA MET A 271 33.43 -0.60 -26.81
C MET A 271 33.99 0.80 -26.61
N GLN A 272 35.14 1.10 -27.20
CA GLN A 272 35.70 2.44 -27.20
C GLN A 272 35.19 3.19 -28.43
N VAL A 273 34.34 4.19 -28.22
CA VAL A 273 33.82 5.05 -29.28
C VAL A 273 34.36 6.45 -29.05
N GLN A 274 35.17 6.92 -30.00
CA GLN A 274 35.98 8.12 -29.84
C GLN A 274 36.81 8.07 -28.53
N ARG A 275 36.57 9.01 -27.59
CA ARG A 275 37.22 9.11 -26.28
C ARG A 275 36.39 8.56 -25.12
N ARG A 276 35.23 7.95 -25.40
CA ARG A 276 34.36 7.37 -24.37
C ARG A 276 34.37 5.85 -24.43
N LYS A 277 34.50 5.24 -23.27
CA LYS A 277 34.29 3.80 -23.10
C LYS A 277 32.79 3.58 -22.89
N ILE A 278 32.17 2.86 -23.81
CA ILE A 278 30.77 2.43 -23.76
C ILE A 278 30.72 1.07 -23.08
N GLY A 279 30.10 1.04 -21.90
CA GLY A 279 29.78 -0.18 -21.16
C GLY A 279 28.28 -0.44 -21.11
N VAL A 280 27.89 -1.33 -20.20
CA VAL A 280 26.50 -1.73 -19.98
C VAL A 280 25.65 -0.55 -19.48
N ASP A 281 26.25 0.33 -18.67
CA ASP A 281 25.60 1.54 -18.15
C ASP A 281 25.34 2.61 -19.24
N ASP A 282 26.00 2.49 -20.40
CA ASP A 282 25.93 3.48 -21.49
C ASP A 282 25.01 3.05 -22.64
N LEU A 283 24.26 1.94 -22.51
CA LEU A 283 23.45 1.38 -23.61
C LEU A 283 22.44 2.37 -24.18
N GLU A 284 21.73 3.10 -23.33
CA GLU A 284 20.74 4.10 -23.76
C GLU A 284 21.41 5.25 -24.52
N VAL A 285 22.54 5.74 -24.01
CA VAL A 285 23.33 6.80 -24.64
C VAL A 285 23.88 6.33 -26.00
N ALA A 286 24.41 5.11 -26.06
CA ALA A 286 24.91 4.51 -27.29
C ALA A 286 23.80 4.35 -28.34
N ALA A 287 22.60 3.92 -27.95
CA ALA A 287 21.46 3.82 -28.85
C ALA A 287 20.96 5.18 -29.34
N GLN A 288 21.11 6.25 -28.54
CA GLN A 288 20.77 7.62 -28.95
C GLN A 288 21.76 8.21 -29.95
N TRP A 289 23.06 7.91 -29.81
CA TRP A 289 24.10 8.31 -30.77
C TRP A 289 23.84 7.72 -32.16
N GLY A 290 23.28 6.51 -32.18
CA GLY A 290 22.89 5.82 -33.41
C GLY A 290 24.08 5.27 -34.19
N VAL A 291 23.76 4.59 -35.30
CA VAL A 291 24.71 3.81 -36.10
C VAL A 291 25.87 4.66 -36.63
N GLU A 292 25.60 5.86 -37.14
CA GLU A 292 26.62 6.71 -37.78
C GLU A 292 27.77 7.04 -36.82
N GLU A 293 27.43 7.33 -35.56
CA GLU A 293 28.41 7.66 -34.54
C GLU A 293 29.10 6.40 -34.00
N LEU A 294 28.35 5.33 -33.77
CA LEU A 294 28.91 4.06 -33.29
C LEU A 294 29.83 3.38 -34.32
N LEU A 295 29.65 3.62 -35.63
CA LEU A 295 30.57 3.17 -36.68
C LEU A 295 32.00 3.71 -36.52
N ARG A 296 32.17 4.79 -35.76
CA ARG A 296 33.47 5.44 -35.45
C ARG A 296 34.15 4.84 -34.21
N PHE A 297 33.76 3.64 -33.78
CA PHE A 297 34.44 2.95 -32.70
C PHE A 297 35.92 2.68 -33.05
N SER A 298 36.81 2.81 -32.07
CA SER A 298 38.24 2.57 -32.27
C SER A 298 38.62 1.13 -31.94
N SER A 299 38.06 0.57 -30.87
CA SER A 299 38.38 -0.76 -30.39
C SER A 299 37.29 -1.35 -29.50
N ILE A 300 37.33 -2.67 -29.31
CA ILE A 300 36.53 -3.42 -28.35
C ILE A 300 37.45 -4.19 -27.39
N ALA A 301 37.01 -4.38 -26.16
CA ALA A 301 37.81 -5.03 -25.12
C ALA A 301 36.94 -5.89 -24.21
N ARG A 302 37.53 -6.91 -23.59
CA ARG A 302 36.85 -7.69 -22.54
C ARG A 302 36.57 -6.81 -21.30
N PRO A 303 35.37 -6.91 -20.70
CA PRO A 303 35.05 -6.24 -19.45
C PRO A 303 35.75 -6.95 -18.29
N ARG A 304 35.68 -6.34 -17.10
CA ARG A 304 36.21 -6.96 -15.88
C ARG A 304 35.60 -8.35 -15.67
N ALA A 305 36.43 -9.28 -15.17
CA ALA A 305 35.99 -10.62 -14.83
C ALA A 305 34.84 -10.54 -13.81
N LEU A 306 33.82 -11.37 -14.01
CA LEU A 306 32.70 -11.49 -13.08
C LEU A 306 33.22 -11.94 -11.71
N PRO A 307 32.96 -11.22 -10.60
CA PRO A 307 33.39 -11.61 -9.26
C PRO A 307 32.53 -12.77 -8.74
N LYS A 308 32.69 -13.95 -9.38
CA LYS A 308 31.83 -15.13 -9.18
C LYS A 308 31.72 -15.51 -7.72
N GLN A 309 32.84 -15.63 -6.98
CA GLN A 309 32.78 -16.06 -5.58
C GLN A 309 31.98 -15.09 -4.71
N THR A 310 32.20 -13.78 -4.86
CA THR A 310 31.50 -12.75 -4.10
C THR A 310 30.00 -12.74 -4.39
N LEU A 311 29.61 -12.84 -5.67
CA LEU A 311 28.20 -12.89 -6.06
C LEU A 311 27.51 -14.15 -5.53
N ARG A 312 28.21 -15.29 -5.51
CA ARG A 312 27.68 -16.53 -4.91
C ARG A 312 27.44 -16.38 -3.42
N THR A 313 28.36 -15.73 -2.70
CA THR A 313 28.16 -15.40 -1.27
C THR A 313 26.97 -14.48 -1.06
N LEU A 314 26.81 -13.44 -1.89
CA LEU A 314 25.66 -12.55 -1.85
C LEU A 314 24.35 -13.32 -2.08
N PHE A 315 24.28 -14.11 -3.16
CA PHE A 315 23.08 -14.87 -3.53
C PHE A 315 22.72 -15.88 -2.46
N ALA A 316 23.68 -16.65 -1.94
CA ALA A 316 23.45 -17.56 -0.82
C ALA A 316 22.94 -16.81 0.41
N GLY A 317 23.52 -15.65 0.74
CA GLY A 317 23.08 -14.80 1.84
C GLY A 317 21.68 -14.21 1.67
N LEU A 318 21.23 -14.04 0.42
CA LEU A 318 19.89 -13.60 0.05
C LEU A 318 18.89 -14.77 -0.16
N ASN A 319 19.32 -16.02 0.07
CA ASN A 319 18.55 -17.25 -0.21
C ASN A 319 18.20 -17.43 -1.71
N LEU A 320 19.05 -16.93 -2.60
CA LEU A 320 18.94 -17.13 -4.05
C LEU A 320 19.76 -18.35 -4.51
N PRO A 321 19.29 -19.12 -5.51
CA PRO A 321 20.00 -20.29 -6.02
C PRO A 321 21.37 -19.95 -6.63
N ASP A 322 22.42 -20.69 -6.22
CA ASP A 322 23.80 -20.55 -6.73
C ASP A 322 23.92 -20.77 -8.24
N ARG A 323 23.03 -21.60 -8.83
CA ARG A 323 23.00 -21.88 -10.28
C ARG A 323 22.84 -20.63 -11.15
N LEU A 324 22.14 -19.61 -10.63
CA LEU A 324 21.84 -18.37 -11.34
C LEU A 324 23.10 -17.56 -11.68
N ILE A 325 24.20 -17.76 -10.94
CA ILE A 325 25.49 -17.10 -11.20
C ILE A 325 26.47 -18.01 -11.96
N ARG A 326 26.33 -19.34 -11.82
CA ARG A 326 27.21 -20.33 -12.48
C ARG A 326 26.99 -20.40 -13.98
N GLU A 327 25.72 -20.41 -14.40
CA GLU A 327 25.28 -20.63 -15.78
C GLU A 327 25.03 -19.26 -16.45
N THR A 328 25.76 -18.97 -17.54
CA THR A 328 25.74 -17.64 -18.20
C THR A 328 24.37 -17.29 -18.78
N ASP A 329 23.63 -18.28 -19.26
CA ASP A 329 22.27 -18.17 -19.80
C ASP A 329 21.22 -17.83 -18.71
N GLN A 330 21.53 -18.04 -17.44
CA GLN A 330 20.64 -17.73 -16.32
C GLN A 330 20.85 -16.35 -15.70
N HIS A 331 21.82 -15.56 -16.17
CA HIS A 331 22.14 -14.26 -15.56
C HIS A 331 20.97 -13.25 -15.65
N GLU A 332 20.13 -13.32 -16.69
CA GLU A 332 18.92 -12.49 -16.78
C GLU A 332 17.94 -12.81 -15.64
N LEU A 333 17.68 -14.11 -15.39
CA LEU A 333 16.85 -14.56 -14.27
C LEU A 333 17.47 -14.20 -12.90
N ALA A 334 18.81 -14.23 -12.82
CA ALA A 334 19.55 -13.84 -11.62
C ALA A 334 19.26 -12.39 -11.22
N VAL A 335 19.29 -11.48 -12.19
CA VAL A 335 19.05 -10.06 -11.99
C VAL A 335 17.60 -9.78 -11.64
N GLN A 336 16.64 -10.41 -12.33
CA GLN A 336 15.21 -10.27 -12.00
C GLN A 336 14.91 -10.76 -10.57
N SER A 337 15.46 -11.92 -10.19
CA SER A 337 15.28 -12.48 -8.84
C SER A 337 15.90 -11.59 -7.76
N LEU A 338 17.09 -11.04 -8.03
CA LEU A 338 17.78 -10.12 -7.14
C LEU A 338 16.96 -8.84 -6.94
N ALA A 339 16.47 -8.23 -8.02
CA ALA A 339 15.68 -7.00 -7.97
C ALA A 339 14.43 -7.17 -7.10
N ASN A 340 13.71 -8.28 -7.25
CA ASN A 340 12.51 -8.57 -6.45
C ASN A 340 12.82 -8.68 -4.95
N ILE A 341 13.89 -9.37 -4.57
CA ILE A 341 14.30 -9.50 -3.17
C ILE A 341 14.77 -8.15 -2.61
N VAL A 342 15.53 -7.39 -3.40
CA VAL A 342 16.07 -6.09 -2.95
C VAL A 342 14.93 -5.13 -2.58
N VAL A 343 13.89 -5.02 -3.42
CA VAL A 343 12.74 -4.16 -3.12
C VAL A 343 12.06 -4.58 -1.80
N GLN A 344 11.77 -5.87 -1.63
CA GLN A 344 11.07 -6.38 -0.44
C GLN A 344 11.89 -6.22 0.85
N GLU A 345 13.19 -6.53 0.82
CA GLU A 345 14.07 -6.44 1.99
C GLU A 345 14.40 -4.98 2.32
N LEU A 346 14.51 -4.09 1.32
CA LEU A 346 14.82 -2.68 1.54
C LEU A 346 13.68 -1.99 2.29
N ASP A 347 12.44 -2.20 1.83
CA ASP A 347 11.25 -1.64 2.49
C ASP A 347 11.14 -2.11 3.95
N ARG A 348 11.36 -3.40 4.21
CA ARG A 348 11.35 -3.98 5.56
C ARG A 348 12.47 -3.41 6.44
N THR A 349 13.68 -3.30 5.88
CA THR A 349 14.85 -2.75 6.59
C THR A 349 14.63 -1.30 7.01
N VAL A 350 14.10 -0.47 6.11
CA VAL A 350 13.80 0.94 6.42
C VAL A 350 12.72 1.06 7.49
N GLN A 351 11.66 0.25 7.43
CA GLN A 351 10.61 0.24 8.47
C GLN A 351 11.16 -0.15 9.85
N VAL A 352 12.05 -1.15 9.91
CA VAL A 352 12.66 -1.57 11.17
C VAL A 352 13.65 -0.53 11.70
N LEU A 353 14.44 0.11 10.84
CA LEU A 353 15.32 1.23 11.23
C LEU A 353 14.53 2.39 11.85
N ASP A 354 13.38 2.75 11.28
CA ASP A 354 12.52 3.79 11.81
C ASP A 354 11.95 3.42 13.19
N ARG A 355 11.41 2.19 13.34
CA ARG A 355 10.89 1.72 14.63
C ARG A 355 11.98 1.56 15.70
N LEU A 356 13.20 1.21 15.31
CA LEU A 356 14.34 1.11 16.24
C LEU A 356 14.78 2.47 16.77
N ARG A 357 14.43 3.59 16.09
CA ARG A 357 14.68 4.94 16.57
C ARG A 357 13.93 5.26 17.86
N ASP A 358 12.67 4.82 17.94
CA ASP A 358 11.81 5.00 19.12
C ASP A 358 12.12 3.97 20.23
N GLY A 359 12.83 2.90 19.86
CA GLY A 359 13.17 1.79 20.74
C GLY A 359 12.03 0.79 20.87
N LEU A 360 12.37 -0.51 20.93
CA LEU A 360 11.38 -1.55 21.12
C LEU A 360 11.01 -1.64 22.60
N GLN A 361 9.82 -1.15 22.96
CA GLN A 361 9.33 -1.11 24.34
C GLN A 361 8.31 -2.21 24.63
N PHE A 362 8.38 -2.76 25.84
CA PHE A 362 7.38 -3.65 26.40
C PHE A 362 7.16 -3.31 27.88
N TRP A 363 5.91 -3.20 28.31
CA TRP A 363 5.54 -2.86 29.71
C TRP A 363 6.34 -1.68 30.32
N HIS A 364 6.53 -0.62 29.52
CA HIS A 364 7.27 0.61 29.87
C HIS A 364 8.78 0.45 30.11
N PHE A 365 9.38 -0.66 29.68
CA PHE A 365 10.83 -0.82 29.65
C PHE A 365 11.34 -1.16 28.23
N PRO A 366 12.60 -0.82 27.91
CA PRO A 366 13.19 -1.18 26.62
C PRO A 366 13.56 -2.67 26.61
N VAL A 367 13.16 -3.40 25.56
CA VAL A 367 13.48 -4.83 25.38
C VAL A 367 14.92 -5.00 24.91
N LEU A 368 15.40 -4.09 24.05
CA LEU A 368 16.80 -4.02 23.64
C LEU A 368 17.55 -3.05 24.56
N ARG A 369 18.75 -3.40 24.98
CA ARG A 369 19.63 -2.45 25.69
C ARG A 369 20.12 -1.37 24.72
N ASP A 370 20.46 -0.19 25.23
CA ASP A 370 20.89 0.94 24.38
C ASP A 370 22.07 0.60 23.46
N GLU A 371 23.06 -0.13 23.97
CA GLU A 371 24.22 -0.59 23.20
C GLU A 371 23.81 -1.60 22.10
N GLU A 372 22.91 -2.52 22.42
CA GLU A 372 22.40 -3.51 21.46
C GLU A 372 21.57 -2.83 20.37
N SER A 373 20.69 -1.89 20.73
CA SER A 373 19.90 -1.11 19.79
C SER A 373 20.79 -0.30 18.83
N ARG A 374 21.88 0.29 19.32
CA ARG A 374 22.87 0.99 18.48
C ARG A 374 23.55 0.04 17.49
N CYS A 375 24.06 -1.10 17.99
CA CYS A 375 24.69 -2.12 17.16
C CYS A 375 23.72 -2.66 16.08
N TRP A 376 22.46 -2.92 16.44
CA TRP A 376 21.43 -3.34 15.48
C TRP A 376 21.18 -2.30 14.40
N ARG A 377 21.14 -1.01 14.76
CA ARG A 377 20.99 0.08 13.79
C ARG A 377 22.19 0.17 12.85
N GLU A 378 23.42 0.11 13.34
CA GLU A 378 24.63 0.16 12.52
C GLU A 378 24.69 -1.00 11.51
N GLU A 379 24.40 -2.23 11.96
CA GLU A 379 24.39 -3.41 11.07
C GLU A 379 23.23 -3.37 10.06
N LEU A 380 22.05 -2.85 10.44
CA LEU A 380 20.92 -2.66 9.52
C LEU A 380 21.15 -1.52 8.53
N GLU A 381 21.84 -0.44 8.92
CA GLU A 381 22.28 0.62 8.00
C GLU A 381 23.27 0.06 6.98
N GLY A 382 24.23 -0.75 7.42
CA GLY A 382 25.12 -1.50 6.52
C GLY A 382 24.35 -2.40 5.56
N TYR A 383 23.32 -3.10 6.02
CA TYR A 383 22.48 -3.92 5.13
C TYR A 383 21.65 -3.08 4.16
N ARG A 384 21.08 -1.96 4.59
CA ARG A 384 20.35 -1.00 3.74
C ARG A 384 21.25 -0.48 2.62
N ASP A 385 22.47 -0.06 2.95
CA ASP A 385 23.41 0.48 1.98
C ASP A 385 23.84 -0.59 0.95
N LEU A 386 23.95 -1.86 1.37
CA LEU A 386 24.13 -2.99 0.46
C LEU A 386 22.94 -3.10 -0.49
N LEU A 387 21.71 -3.13 0.02
CA LEU A 387 20.50 -3.25 -0.80
C LEU A 387 20.37 -2.09 -1.80
N GLN A 388 20.62 -0.85 -1.40
CA GLN A 388 20.63 0.32 -2.28
C GLN A 388 21.69 0.22 -3.40
N SER A 389 22.85 -0.37 -3.11
CA SER A 389 23.86 -0.63 -4.14
C SER A 389 23.38 -1.65 -5.19
N LEU A 390 22.58 -2.62 -4.77
CA LEU A 390 22.05 -3.69 -5.62
C LEU A 390 20.89 -3.22 -6.51
N GLU A 391 20.16 -2.16 -6.14
CA GLU A 391 19.12 -1.54 -7.00
C GLU A 391 19.65 -1.06 -8.36
N ARG A 392 20.96 -0.79 -8.44
CA ARG A 392 21.64 -0.39 -9.69
C ARG A 392 21.84 -1.57 -10.65
N ILE A 393 21.82 -2.81 -10.15
CA ILE A 393 22.03 -4.01 -10.95
C ILE A 393 20.74 -4.37 -11.71
N ARG A 394 20.57 -3.77 -12.89
CA ARG A 394 19.40 -3.99 -13.77
C ARG A 394 19.60 -4.93 -14.96
N THR A 395 20.82 -5.38 -15.23
CA THR A 395 21.16 -6.24 -16.37
C THR A 395 22.29 -7.21 -15.99
N PRO A 396 22.46 -8.34 -16.70
CA PRO A 396 23.56 -9.28 -16.46
C PRO A 396 24.94 -8.62 -16.42
N GLY A 397 25.17 -7.63 -17.29
CA GLY A 397 26.43 -6.91 -17.35
C GLY A 397 26.75 -6.11 -16.08
N HIS A 398 25.74 -5.60 -15.37
CA HIS A 398 25.92 -4.89 -14.10
C HIS A 398 26.42 -5.81 -12.97
N LEU A 399 26.28 -7.13 -13.08
CA LEU A 399 26.86 -8.06 -12.09
C LEU A 399 28.40 -7.94 -12.03
N ARG A 400 29.04 -7.54 -13.14
CA ARG A 400 30.50 -7.35 -13.22
C ARG A 400 30.99 -6.05 -12.60
N THR A 401 30.09 -5.09 -12.37
CA THR A 401 30.42 -3.82 -11.70
C THR A 401 30.25 -3.89 -10.19
N PHE A 402 29.81 -5.05 -9.65
CA PHE A 402 29.70 -5.30 -8.22
C PHE A 402 31.06 -5.13 -7.51
N ALA A 403 31.15 -4.09 -6.69
CA ALA A 403 32.43 -3.58 -6.18
C ALA A 403 32.81 -4.08 -4.78
N TYR A 404 31.89 -4.74 -4.05
CA TYR A 404 32.15 -5.20 -2.70
C TYR A 404 33.02 -6.47 -2.71
N THR A 405 33.81 -6.62 -1.66
CA THR A 405 34.57 -7.85 -1.39
C THR A 405 33.71 -8.89 -0.67
N GLU A 406 34.12 -10.16 -0.67
CA GLU A 406 33.40 -11.23 0.03
C GLU A 406 33.25 -10.94 1.53
N ALA A 407 34.28 -10.37 2.16
CA ALA A 407 34.25 -10.00 3.57
C ALA A 407 33.23 -8.88 3.84
N GLN A 408 33.16 -7.85 3.00
CA GLN A 408 32.19 -6.77 3.13
C GLN A 408 30.76 -7.28 2.96
N VAL A 409 30.51 -8.13 1.96
CA VAL A 409 29.19 -8.74 1.74
C VAL A 409 28.76 -9.56 2.96
N LYS A 410 29.63 -10.43 3.48
CA LYS A 410 29.31 -11.23 4.68
C LYS A 410 29.00 -10.35 5.90
N GLN A 411 29.73 -9.25 6.08
CA GLN A 411 29.47 -8.31 7.17
C GLN A 411 28.12 -7.62 7.00
N MET A 412 27.85 -7.00 5.85
CA MET A 412 26.59 -6.29 5.59
C MET A 412 25.38 -7.23 5.63
N LEU A 413 25.54 -8.51 5.25
CA LEU A 413 24.48 -9.52 5.33
C LEU A 413 24.10 -9.90 6.78
N LYS A 414 24.92 -9.60 7.79
CA LYS A 414 24.54 -9.83 9.20
C LYS A 414 23.29 -9.03 9.57
N GLY A 415 23.14 -7.82 9.03
CA GLY A 415 21.94 -7.00 9.22
C GLY A 415 20.65 -7.69 8.75
N ARG A 416 20.71 -8.58 7.74
CA ARG A 416 19.55 -9.40 7.35
C ARG A 416 19.11 -10.33 8.48
N GLY A 417 20.05 -10.94 9.19
CA GLY A 417 19.74 -11.78 10.35
C GLY A 417 19.03 -10.99 11.45
N ILE A 418 19.54 -9.78 11.73
CA ILE A 418 18.96 -8.84 12.70
C ILE A 418 17.54 -8.41 12.29
N LEU A 419 17.31 -8.14 11.00
CA LEU A 419 15.98 -7.82 10.48
C LEU A 419 14.96 -8.92 10.83
N TYR A 420 15.28 -10.17 10.52
CA TYR A 420 14.40 -11.30 10.84
C TYR A 420 14.26 -11.53 12.35
N GLU A 421 15.32 -11.32 13.13
CA GLU A 421 15.27 -11.41 14.58
C GLU A 421 14.34 -10.36 15.18
N TYR A 422 14.45 -9.10 14.75
CA TYR A 422 13.57 -8.01 15.15
C TYR A 422 12.10 -8.31 14.85
N GLU A 423 11.79 -8.76 13.63
CA GLU A 423 10.41 -9.09 13.25
C GLU A 423 9.84 -10.28 14.04
N ARG A 424 10.67 -11.26 14.40
CA ARG A 424 10.25 -12.35 15.29
C ARG A 424 9.97 -11.84 16.70
N LEU A 425 10.83 -10.94 17.20
CA LEU A 425 10.68 -10.34 18.52
C LEU A 425 9.41 -9.48 18.58
N GLN A 426 9.19 -8.62 17.58
CA GLN A 426 7.99 -7.80 17.47
C GLN A 426 6.72 -8.67 17.48
N ARG A 427 6.65 -9.73 16.67
CA ARG A 427 5.51 -10.65 16.64
C ARG A 427 5.29 -11.35 17.99
N ALA A 428 6.36 -11.73 18.68
CA ALA A 428 6.26 -12.33 20.00
C ALA A 428 5.69 -11.33 21.03
N LEU A 429 6.16 -10.09 21.04
CA LEU A 429 5.65 -9.05 21.93
C LEU A 429 4.19 -8.67 21.62
N GLU A 430 3.82 -8.57 20.34
CA GLU A 430 2.44 -8.33 19.90
C GLU A 430 1.48 -9.41 20.41
N SER A 431 1.93 -10.67 20.48
CA SER A 431 1.12 -11.77 21.01
C SER A 431 0.81 -11.67 22.51
N LEU A 432 1.60 -10.88 23.26
CA LEU A 432 1.46 -10.65 24.70
C LEU A 432 0.68 -9.36 25.02
N ARG A 433 0.45 -8.51 24.01
CA ARG A 433 -0.15 -7.18 24.16
C ARG A 433 -1.56 -7.21 24.79
N PRO A 434 -2.48 -8.12 24.42
CA PRO A 434 -3.83 -8.12 24.99
C PRO A 434 -3.86 -8.33 26.51
N GLN A 435 -3.03 -9.23 27.04
CA GLN A 435 -2.91 -9.43 28.49
C GLN A 435 -2.27 -8.23 29.18
N LEU A 436 -1.23 -7.66 28.57
CA LEU A 436 -0.55 -6.49 29.11
C LEU A 436 -1.48 -5.26 29.20
N GLU A 437 -2.35 -5.07 28.20
CA GLU A 437 -3.35 -3.99 28.20
C GLU A 437 -4.31 -4.11 29.40
N LEU A 438 -4.80 -5.32 29.70
CA LEU A 438 -5.66 -5.56 30.87
C LEU A 438 -4.95 -5.24 32.19
N ILE A 439 -3.69 -5.63 32.33
CA ILE A 439 -2.88 -5.32 33.52
C ILE A 439 -2.66 -3.82 33.65
N THR A 440 -2.31 -3.14 32.55
CA THR A 440 -2.08 -1.69 32.54
C THR A 440 -3.35 -0.91 32.90
N LEU A 441 -4.51 -1.37 32.41
CA LEU A 441 -5.81 -0.82 32.83
C LEU A 441 -6.09 -1.10 34.32
N GLY A 442 -5.70 -2.26 34.82
CA GLY A 442 -5.79 -2.62 36.23
C GLY A 442 -4.93 -1.75 37.15
N GLU A 443 -3.69 -1.46 36.77
CA GLU A 443 -2.78 -0.54 37.47
C GLU A 443 -3.37 0.87 37.63
N ASN A 444 -4.20 1.29 36.68
CA ASN A 444 -4.90 2.58 36.74
C ASN A 444 -6.17 2.55 37.60
N THR A 445 -6.76 1.36 37.80
CA THR A 445 -8.05 1.15 38.46
C THR A 445 -7.92 0.95 39.98
N LEU A 446 -6.93 0.17 40.44
CA LEU A 446 -6.73 -0.12 41.87
C LEU A 446 -6.00 1.02 42.60
N PRO A 447 -6.25 1.23 43.92
CA PRO A 447 -5.53 2.22 44.73
C PRO A 447 -4.03 1.89 44.87
N GLN A 448 -3.24 2.86 45.33
CA GLN A 448 -1.78 2.68 45.48
C GLN A 448 -1.38 1.71 46.60
N ASN A 449 -2.24 1.52 47.61
CA ASN A 449 -1.90 0.80 48.85
C ASN A 449 -2.26 -0.70 48.83
N VAL A 450 -2.53 -1.28 47.66
CA VAL A 450 -2.93 -2.69 47.52
C VAL A 450 -1.70 -3.54 47.20
N SER A 451 -1.52 -4.66 47.92
CA SER A 451 -0.41 -5.62 47.75
C SER A 451 -0.20 -6.08 46.31
N TRP A 452 -1.25 -6.15 45.50
CA TRP A 452 -1.17 -6.48 44.08
C TRP A 452 -0.19 -5.58 43.29
N ARG A 453 -0.01 -4.30 43.67
CA ARG A 453 0.96 -3.43 42.98
C ARG A 453 2.42 -3.82 43.22
N GLU A 454 2.71 -4.40 44.38
CA GLU A 454 4.05 -4.94 44.68
C GLU A 454 4.30 -6.17 43.80
N GLU A 455 3.30 -7.05 43.67
CA GLU A 455 3.33 -8.20 42.75
C GLU A 455 3.56 -7.77 41.30
N VAL A 456 2.85 -6.74 40.82
CA VAL A 456 3.06 -6.14 39.48
C VAL A 456 4.52 -5.71 39.30
N HIS A 457 5.10 -5.03 40.29
CA HIS A 457 6.48 -4.54 40.21
C HIS A 457 7.50 -5.69 40.18
N GLU A 458 7.32 -6.71 41.03
CA GLU A 458 8.17 -7.89 41.06
C GLU A 458 8.12 -8.67 39.74
N VAL A 459 6.91 -8.97 39.25
CA VAL A 459 6.70 -9.67 37.98
C VAL A 459 7.27 -8.84 36.82
N ARG A 460 7.07 -7.52 36.80
CA ARG A 460 7.64 -6.64 35.77
C ARG A 460 9.17 -6.70 35.75
N SER A 461 9.80 -6.61 36.92
CA SER A 461 11.27 -6.68 37.04
C SER A 461 11.81 -8.04 36.56
N GLU A 462 11.14 -9.14 36.90
CA GLU A 462 11.52 -10.47 36.44
C GLU A 462 11.37 -10.61 34.91
N GLN A 463 10.24 -10.16 34.36
CA GLN A 463 10.00 -10.23 32.91
C GLN A 463 10.95 -9.32 32.13
N GLN A 464 11.34 -8.17 32.70
CA GLN A 464 12.36 -7.30 32.12
C GLN A 464 13.70 -8.03 32.00
N GLN A 465 14.16 -8.72 33.05
CA GLN A 465 15.42 -9.47 32.99
C GLN A 465 15.38 -10.57 31.92
N ARG A 466 14.27 -11.29 31.81
CA ARG A 466 14.08 -12.37 30.81
C ARG A 466 14.06 -11.85 29.37
N LEU A 467 13.37 -10.73 29.12
CA LEU A 467 13.21 -10.16 27.78
C LEU A 467 14.44 -9.34 27.33
N GLN A 468 15.25 -8.85 28.27
CA GLN A 468 16.52 -8.17 27.97
C GLN A 468 17.71 -9.13 27.81
N ASP A 469 17.55 -10.43 28.06
CA ASP A 469 18.59 -11.44 27.78
C ASP A 469 18.45 -11.95 26.34
N PRO A 470 19.40 -11.64 25.43
CA PRO A 470 19.34 -12.07 24.03
C PRO A 470 19.27 -13.59 23.85
N ALA A 471 19.86 -14.37 24.76
CA ALA A 471 19.85 -15.84 24.68
C ALA A 471 18.48 -16.44 25.01
N GLN A 472 17.67 -15.73 25.82
CA GLN A 472 16.40 -16.24 26.34
C GLN A 472 15.16 -15.60 25.71
N ARG A 473 15.21 -14.31 25.35
CA ARG A 473 14.02 -13.49 25.00
C ARG A 473 13.15 -14.02 23.85
N LEU A 474 13.74 -14.80 22.94
CA LEU A 474 13.05 -15.37 21.77
C LEU A 474 12.78 -16.88 21.90
N GLN A 475 13.11 -17.49 23.03
CA GLN A 475 12.82 -18.90 23.26
C GLN A 475 11.30 -19.09 23.45
N PRO A 476 10.68 -20.10 22.83
CA PRO A 476 9.24 -20.37 22.98
C PRO A 476 8.83 -20.53 24.45
N HIS A 477 9.69 -21.14 25.26
CA HIS A 477 9.47 -21.30 26.70
C HIS A 477 9.41 -19.96 27.43
N THR A 478 10.33 -19.02 27.14
CA THR A 478 10.34 -17.69 27.75
C THR A 478 9.05 -16.93 27.44
N ILE A 479 8.61 -16.92 26.17
CA ILE A 479 7.36 -16.25 25.77
C ILE A 479 6.15 -16.87 26.48
N ALA A 480 6.12 -18.20 26.61
CA ALA A 480 5.07 -18.89 27.37
C ALA A 480 5.09 -18.54 28.86
N LEU A 481 6.28 -18.40 29.48
CA LEU A 481 6.42 -17.97 30.86
C LEU A 481 5.93 -16.53 31.06
N VAL A 482 6.33 -15.59 30.19
CA VAL A 482 5.85 -14.20 30.27
C VAL A 482 4.33 -14.17 30.15
N LYS A 483 3.76 -14.91 29.19
CA LYS A 483 2.30 -15.01 29.02
C LYS A 483 1.61 -15.53 30.29
N GLY A 484 2.10 -16.65 30.84
CA GLY A 484 1.56 -17.24 32.06
C GLY A 484 1.68 -16.31 33.27
N ALA A 485 2.79 -15.57 33.40
CA ALA A 485 2.97 -14.58 34.45
C ALA A 485 1.94 -13.43 34.35
N LEU A 486 1.68 -12.93 33.13
CA LEU A 486 0.64 -11.92 32.90
C LEU A 486 -0.77 -12.47 33.21
N GLU A 487 -1.06 -13.71 32.84
CA GLU A 487 -2.35 -14.36 33.13
C GLU A 487 -2.58 -14.59 34.63
N ASN A 488 -1.54 -14.99 35.37
CA ASN A 488 -1.57 -15.12 36.82
C ASN A 488 -1.76 -13.75 37.48
N LEU A 489 -1.00 -12.74 37.05
CA LEU A 489 -1.09 -11.39 37.58
C LEU A 489 -2.48 -10.78 37.35
N HIS A 490 -3.08 -11.05 36.18
CA HIS A 490 -4.45 -10.66 35.89
C HIS A 490 -5.47 -11.43 36.74
N SER A 491 -5.23 -12.69 37.07
CA SER A 491 -6.11 -13.43 38.00
C SER A 491 -6.05 -12.84 39.41
N SER A 492 -4.84 -12.53 39.90
CA SER A 492 -4.62 -11.83 41.17
C SER A 492 -5.30 -10.44 41.19
N TYR A 493 -5.30 -9.73 40.05
CA TYR A 493 -6.03 -8.47 39.88
C TYR A 493 -7.54 -8.65 40.09
N VAL A 494 -8.13 -9.67 39.47
CA VAL A 494 -9.57 -9.96 39.55
C VAL A 494 -9.97 -10.22 41.01
N GLU A 495 -9.16 -10.99 41.74
CA GLU A 495 -9.38 -11.27 43.16
C GLU A 495 -9.32 -10.00 44.00
N ALA A 496 -8.25 -9.20 43.85
CA ALA A 496 -8.09 -7.94 44.57
C ALA A 496 -9.23 -6.94 44.29
N TYR A 497 -9.64 -6.83 43.03
CA TYR A 497 -10.77 -5.98 42.64
C TYR A 497 -12.08 -6.47 43.26
N LEU A 498 -12.38 -7.78 43.21
CA LEU A 498 -13.61 -8.34 43.78
C LEU A 498 -13.68 -8.17 45.29
N LEU A 499 -12.56 -8.27 46.00
CA LEU A 499 -12.50 -7.99 47.44
C LEU A 499 -12.92 -6.55 47.75
N LEU A 500 -12.36 -5.56 47.04
CA LEU A 500 -12.73 -4.15 47.22
C LEU A 500 -14.18 -3.87 46.78
N HIS A 501 -14.61 -4.48 45.68
CA HIS A 501 -15.97 -4.36 45.19
C HIS A 501 -16.99 -4.88 46.21
N ASN A 502 -16.75 -6.08 46.75
CA ASN A 502 -17.65 -6.71 47.71
C ASN A 502 -17.61 -6.02 49.09
N ALA A 503 -16.53 -5.32 49.41
CA ALA A 503 -16.49 -4.45 50.58
C ALA A 503 -17.39 -3.21 50.40
N GLU A 504 -17.50 -2.65 49.20
CA GLU A 504 -18.21 -1.38 48.95
C GLU A 504 -19.61 -1.52 48.32
N ARG A 505 -20.02 -2.72 47.92
CA ARG A 505 -21.29 -2.98 47.24
C ARG A 505 -22.10 -4.04 47.96
N LEU A 506 -23.40 -3.79 48.08
CA LEU A 506 -24.32 -4.80 48.60
C LEU A 506 -24.58 -5.86 47.54
N ASN A 507 -24.52 -7.12 47.96
CA ASN A 507 -24.96 -8.27 47.17
C ASN A 507 -26.49 -8.45 47.26
N PRO A 508 -27.09 -9.40 46.51
CA PRO A 508 -28.54 -9.61 46.50
C PRO A 508 -29.17 -9.88 47.89
N SER A 509 -28.49 -10.64 48.76
CA SER A 509 -29.04 -10.97 50.08
C SER A 509 -28.96 -9.79 51.05
N GLN A 510 -27.94 -8.95 50.91
CA GLN A 510 -27.75 -7.73 51.68
C GLN A 510 -28.71 -6.62 51.22
N ASP A 511 -28.97 -6.48 49.91
CA ASP A 511 -30.01 -5.55 49.44
C ASP A 511 -31.40 -5.98 49.96
N ALA A 512 -31.70 -7.29 50.00
CA ALA A 512 -32.94 -7.77 50.61
C ALA A 512 -33.05 -7.42 52.10
N ARG A 513 -31.94 -7.31 52.86
CA ARG A 513 -31.93 -6.78 54.23
C ARG A 513 -32.23 -5.27 54.25
N LYS A 514 -31.55 -4.49 53.40
CA LYS A 514 -31.80 -3.05 53.23
C LYS A 514 -33.26 -2.74 52.87
N GLN A 515 -33.84 -3.47 51.91
CA GLN A 515 -35.24 -3.30 51.51
C GLN A 515 -36.22 -3.63 52.64
N ARG A 516 -35.89 -4.61 53.49
CA ARG A 516 -36.71 -4.93 54.69
C ARG A 516 -36.72 -3.78 55.69
N LEU A 517 -35.58 -3.13 55.93
CA LEU A 517 -35.52 -1.93 56.79
C LEU A 517 -36.34 -0.76 56.23
N ILE A 518 -36.19 -0.47 54.93
CA ILE A 518 -36.88 0.66 54.30
C ILE A 518 -38.41 0.45 54.29
N ARG A 519 -38.85 -0.80 54.12
CA ARG A 519 -40.26 -1.20 54.11
C ARG A 519 -40.81 -1.58 55.49
N ASP A 520 -40.00 -1.49 56.54
CA ASP A 520 -40.45 -1.78 57.90
C ASP A 520 -41.58 -0.78 58.26
N PRO A 521 -42.74 -1.24 58.75
CA PRO A 521 -43.83 -0.35 59.16
C PRO A 521 -43.37 0.74 60.14
N ARG A 522 -42.42 0.44 61.02
CA ARG A 522 -41.86 1.39 62.00
C ARG A 522 -41.19 2.60 61.35
N HIS A 523 -40.65 2.42 60.15
CA HIS A 523 -40.03 3.52 59.40
C HIS A 523 -41.09 4.52 58.92
N ALA A 524 -42.24 4.03 58.44
CA ALA A 524 -43.38 4.90 58.09
C ALA A 524 -43.94 5.62 59.32
N GLN A 525 -43.97 4.94 60.48
CA GLN A 525 -44.37 5.54 61.74
C GLN A 525 -43.42 6.68 62.16
N LEU A 526 -42.10 6.48 62.09
CA LEU A 526 -41.11 7.53 62.39
C LEU A 526 -41.24 8.75 61.48
N ARG A 527 -41.47 8.55 60.17
CA ARG A 527 -41.74 9.66 59.24
C ARG A 527 -43.00 10.44 59.58
N ALA A 528 -44.07 9.75 60.02
CA ALA A 528 -45.28 10.41 60.46
C ALA A 528 -45.05 11.21 61.76
N LEU A 529 -44.26 10.67 62.68
CA LEU A 529 -43.89 11.33 63.93
C LEU A 529 -42.92 12.51 63.73
N ALA A 530 -42.09 12.50 62.69
CA ALA A 530 -41.20 13.61 62.37
C ALA A 530 -41.95 14.94 62.06
N ALA A 531 -43.25 14.87 61.75
CA ALA A 531 -44.10 16.06 61.62
C ALA A 531 -44.42 16.77 62.95
N LEU A 532 -44.10 16.15 64.09
CA LEU A 532 -44.22 16.77 65.41
C LEU A 532 -42.99 17.65 65.65
N ASP A 533 -43.17 18.97 65.81
CA ASP A 533 -42.08 19.94 66.06
C ASP A 533 -41.15 19.56 67.24
N PHE A 534 -41.64 18.74 68.17
CA PHE A 534 -40.89 18.28 69.34
C PHE A 534 -39.81 17.23 68.98
N LEU A 535 -40.01 16.45 67.92
CA LEU A 535 -39.08 15.38 67.53
C LEU A 535 -38.08 15.90 66.48
N PRO A 536 -36.78 15.60 66.64
CA PRO A 536 -35.74 16.15 65.77
C PRO A 536 -35.67 15.40 64.42
N GLU A 537 -36.33 15.91 63.37
CA GLU A 537 -36.30 15.34 62.01
C GLU A 537 -34.89 14.99 61.51
N SER A 538 -33.90 15.82 61.86
CA SER A 538 -32.49 15.59 61.53
C SER A 538 -31.90 14.26 62.03
N GLU A 539 -32.45 13.66 63.10
CA GLU A 539 -32.00 12.33 63.56
C GLU A 539 -32.47 11.21 62.63
N LEU A 540 -33.70 11.32 62.11
CA LEU A 540 -34.22 10.38 61.13
C LEU A 540 -33.48 10.53 59.80
N GLU A 541 -33.21 11.76 59.36
CA GLU A 541 -32.40 12.01 58.16
C GLU A 541 -30.99 11.45 58.28
N ARG A 542 -30.33 11.61 59.43
CA ARG A 542 -28.99 11.03 59.70
C ARG A 542 -28.98 9.51 59.63
N TRP A 543 -30.08 8.84 59.98
CA TRP A 543 -30.21 7.40 59.84
C TRP A 543 -30.55 6.98 58.40
N GLU A 544 -31.41 7.73 57.71
CA GLU A 544 -31.81 7.43 56.33
C GLU A 544 -30.66 7.65 55.32
N GLN A 545 -29.82 8.67 55.53
CA GLN A 545 -28.78 9.06 54.58
C GLN A 545 -27.78 7.93 54.27
N PRO A 546 -27.15 7.26 55.27
CA PRO A 546 -26.24 6.14 55.01
C PRO A 546 -26.89 5.02 54.21
N LEU A 547 -28.17 4.71 54.45
CA LEU A 547 -28.91 3.70 53.70
C LEU A 547 -29.09 4.11 52.23
N ARG A 548 -29.32 5.40 51.93
CA ARG A 548 -29.42 5.90 50.55
C ARG A 548 -28.09 5.80 49.80
N GLU A 549 -26.97 6.02 50.49
CA GLU A 549 -25.61 5.96 49.93
C GLU A 549 -25.14 4.52 49.63
N LEU A 550 -25.72 3.49 50.26
CA LEU A 550 -25.40 2.09 49.98
C LEU A 550 -25.79 1.70 48.54
N VAL A 551 -24.78 1.40 47.71
CA VAL A 551 -24.95 0.98 46.32
C VAL A 551 -25.01 -0.55 46.21
N VAL A 552 -25.94 -1.04 45.40
CA VAL A 552 -26.15 -2.48 45.14
C VAL A 552 -25.50 -2.87 43.82
N CYS A 553 -24.84 -4.04 43.77
CA CYS A 553 -24.33 -4.60 42.52
C CYS A 553 -24.60 -6.11 42.48
N MET A 554 -25.39 -6.54 41.48
CA MET A 554 -25.99 -7.89 41.45
C MET A 554 -25.19 -8.92 40.63
N GLY A 555 -24.12 -8.51 39.95
CA GLY A 555 -23.56 -9.35 38.88
C GLY A 555 -22.08 -9.21 38.61
N CYS A 556 -21.27 -8.60 39.50
CA CYS A 556 -19.83 -8.59 39.26
C CYS A 556 -19.23 -9.98 39.49
N THR A 557 -18.90 -10.70 38.41
CA THR A 557 -18.27 -12.02 38.48
C THR A 557 -16.81 -11.99 38.02
N THR A 558 -16.07 -13.06 38.32
CA THR A 558 -14.72 -13.25 37.79
C THR A 558 -14.70 -13.27 36.26
N ALA A 559 -15.71 -13.88 35.63
CA ALA A 559 -15.82 -13.96 34.18
C ALA A 559 -16.01 -12.59 33.51
N ASP A 560 -16.68 -11.65 34.18
CA ASP A 560 -16.85 -10.29 33.66
C ASP A 560 -15.52 -9.52 33.65
N LEU A 561 -14.72 -9.73 34.70
CA LEU A 561 -13.43 -9.07 34.88
C LEU A 561 -12.29 -9.74 34.11
N GLN A 562 -12.48 -10.96 33.62
CA GLN A 562 -11.52 -11.61 32.71
C GLN A 562 -11.30 -10.83 31.40
N LYS A 563 -12.27 -10.00 31.00
CA LYS A 563 -12.21 -9.23 29.74
C LYS A 563 -12.19 -7.72 29.96
N ARG A 564 -12.31 -7.25 31.21
CA ARG A 564 -12.51 -5.84 31.55
C ARG A 564 -11.86 -5.53 32.89
N SER A 565 -11.25 -4.37 33.01
CA SER A 565 -10.68 -3.93 34.30
C SER A 565 -11.75 -3.48 35.31
N VAL A 566 -12.96 -3.13 34.87
CA VAL A 566 -13.99 -2.52 35.73
C VAL A 566 -15.33 -3.23 35.58
N CYS A 567 -16.07 -3.33 36.69
CA CYS A 567 -17.43 -3.84 36.72
C CYS A 567 -18.37 -2.97 35.87
N HIS A 568 -18.95 -3.55 34.82
CA HIS A 568 -19.91 -2.86 33.95
C HIS A 568 -21.25 -2.54 34.62
N HIS A 569 -21.66 -3.32 35.63
CA HIS A 569 -22.97 -3.16 36.26
C HIS A 569 -23.06 -1.91 37.14
N CYS A 570 -21.98 -1.56 37.83
CA CYS A 570 -21.96 -0.42 38.74
C CYS A 570 -20.83 0.59 38.48
N ASN A 571 -19.96 0.34 37.49
CA ASN A 571 -18.80 1.15 37.13
C ASN A 571 -17.90 1.50 38.33
N PHE A 572 -17.80 0.60 39.31
CA PHE A 572 -17.04 0.83 40.52
C PHE A 572 -15.55 1.05 40.21
N HIS A 573 -15.01 2.20 40.63
CA HIS A 573 -13.61 2.51 40.52
C HIS A 573 -12.99 2.58 41.92
N PRO A 574 -12.26 1.55 42.37
CA PRO A 574 -11.65 1.52 43.70
C PRO A 574 -10.82 2.76 44.04
N ARG A 575 -10.08 3.32 43.06
CA ARG A 575 -9.27 4.53 43.25
C ARG A 575 -10.08 5.79 43.61
N SER A 576 -11.38 5.83 43.27
CA SER A 576 -12.26 6.96 43.60
C SER A 576 -12.65 7.03 45.08
N VAL A 577 -12.54 5.91 45.81
CA VAL A 577 -12.96 5.82 47.21
C VAL A 577 -11.86 6.30 48.17
N GLY A 578 -10.62 6.42 47.71
CA GLY A 578 -9.49 6.98 48.47
C GLY A 578 -8.99 6.06 49.58
N GLN A 579 -9.75 5.96 50.67
CA GLN A 579 -9.53 5.00 51.76
C GLN A 579 -10.68 3.98 51.77
N ILE A 580 -10.34 2.71 52.02
CA ILE A 580 -11.35 1.67 52.27
C ILE A 580 -12.08 2.10 53.54
N GLY A 581 -13.31 2.57 53.38
CA GLY A 581 -14.17 2.94 54.49
C GLY A 581 -14.68 1.71 55.22
N GLN A 582 -15.67 1.91 56.09
CA GLN A 582 -16.39 0.80 56.68
C GLN A 582 -17.14 0.02 55.58
N PRO A 583 -17.00 -1.31 55.51
CA PRO A 583 -17.69 -2.14 54.53
C PRO A 583 -19.19 -1.84 54.47
N ALA A 584 -19.77 -1.94 53.28
CA ALA A 584 -21.19 -1.72 53.03
C ALA A 584 -22.08 -2.62 53.90
N LEU A 585 -21.63 -3.87 54.16
CA LEU A 585 -22.31 -4.78 55.09
C LEU A 585 -22.32 -4.24 56.52
N ASP A 586 -21.17 -3.81 57.03
CA ASP A 586 -21.03 -3.31 58.40
C ASP A 586 -21.84 -2.02 58.58
N ARG A 587 -21.87 -1.14 57.58
CA ARG A 587 -22.72 0.05 57.55
C ARG A 587 -24.22 -0.31 57.57
N LEU A 588 -24.62 -1.34 56.84
CA LEU A 588 -25.99 -1.85 56.87
C LEU A 588 -26.34 -2.42 58.26
N GLU A 589 -25.45 -3.20 58.86
CA GLU A 589 -25.63 -3.77 60.22
C GLU A 589 -25.66 -2.71 61.31
N GLN A 590 -24.92 -1.63 61.14
CA GLN A 590 -25.01 -0.47 62.01
C GLN A 590 -26.36 0.23 61.86
N ALA A 591 -26.82 0.48 60.62
CA ALA A 591 -28.13 1.09 60.38
C ALA A 591 -29.29 0.22 60.92
N GLU A 592 -29.20 -1.12 60.84
CA GLU A 592 -30.17 -2.04 61.45
C GLU A 592 -30.27 -1.86 62.97
N ARG A 593 -29.12 -1.73 63.65
CA ARG A 593 -29.06 -1.51 65.11
C ARG A 593 -29.55 -0.12 65.50
N ASP A 594 -29.10 0.91 64.78
CA ASP A 594 -29.45 2.30 65.04
C ASP A 594 -30.95 2.56 64.81
N PHE A 595 -31.58 1.84 63.86
CA PHE A 595 -33.01 1.94 63.61
C PHE A 595 -33.85 1.57 64.83
N GLY A 596 -33.54 0.43 65.48
CA GLY A 596 -34.25 -0.03 66.67
C GLY A 596 -34.12 0.96 67.83
N LEU A 597 -32.89 1.42 68.08
CA LEU A 597 -32.60 2.40 69.14
C LEU A 597 -33.30 3.74 68.88
N LEU A 598 -33.32 4.21 67.64
CA LEU A 598 -34.01 5.44 67.25
C LEU A 598 -35.51 5.33 67.51
N TYR A 599 -36.11 4.22 67.06
CA TYR A 599 -37.53 3.95 67.24
C TYR A 599 -37.92 3.91 68.72
N ASP A 600 -37.24 3.10 69.52
CA ASP A 600 -37.54 2.94 70.94
C ASP A 600 -37.39 4.27 71.69
N ARG A 601 -36.36 5.06 71.36
CA ARG A 601 -36.12 6.37 71.96
C ARG A 601 -37.21 7.39 71.59
N TRP A 602 -37.62 7.47 70.33
CA TRP A 602 -38.67 8.40 69.90
C TRP A 602 -40.02 8.05 70.53
N VAL A 603 -40.38 6.77 70.56
CA VAL A 603 -41.62 6.28 71.20
C VAL A 603 -41.61 6.55 72.71
N ALA A 604 -40.49 6.26 73.39
CA ALA A 604 -40.35 6.52 74.82
C ALA A 604 -40.44 8.02 75.15
N ASN A 605 -39.73 8.87 74.41
CA ASN A 605 -39.76 10.32 74.58
C ASN A 605 -41.17 10.87 74.35
N LEU A 606 -41.84 10.46 73.28
CA LEU A 606 -43.21 10.89 72.98
C LEU A 606 -44.19 10.48 74.09
N CYS A 607 -44.09 9.23 74.57
CA CYS A 607 -44.92 8.73 75.66
C CYS A 607 -44.65 9.49 76.98
N GLN A 608 -43.39 9.81 77.28
CA GLN A 608 -43.01 10.57 78.46
C GLN A 608 -43.54 12.01 78.42
N GLU A 609 -43.45 12.69 77.27
CA GLU A 609 -43.98 14.04 77.11
C GLU A 609 -45.51 14.08 77.22
N LEU A 610 -46.21 13.12 76.60
CA LEU A 610 -47.67 13.02 76.68
C LEU A 610 -48.18 12.68 78.09
N LYS A 611 -47.34 12.09 78.95
CA LYS A 611 -47.65 11.80 80.37
C LYS A 611 -47.46 12.99 81.31
N LYS A 612 -46.87 14.11 80.85
CA LYS A 612 -46.73 15.32 81.68
C LYS A 612 -48.12 15.90 81.99
N GLU A 613 -48.27 16.46 83.19
CA GLU A 613 -49.54 17.05 83.66
C GLU A 613 -50.12 18.07 82.68
N THR A 614 -49.27 18.86 82.03
CA THR A 614 -49.66 19.85 81.02
C THR A 614 -50.23 19.22 79.76
N ALA A 615 -49.64 18.14 79.26
CA ALA A 615 -50.12 17.43 78.07
C ALA A 615 -51.43 16.65 78.36
N LEU A 616 -51.55 16.07 79.56
CA LEU A 616 -52.78 15.42 80.02
C LEU A 616 -53.94 16.42 80.15
N ALA A 617 -53.69 17.63 80.64
CA ALA A 617 -54.70 18.70 80.68
C ALA A 617 -55.14 19.14 79.27
N ASN A 618 -54.22 19.20 78.30
CA ASN A 618 -54.56 19.50 76.90
C ASN A 618 -55.35 18.36 76.24
N LEU A 619 -55.07 17.11 76.60
CA LEU A 619 -55.82 15.95 76.13
C LEU A 619 -57.30 16.02 76.52
N ASP A 620 -57.62 16.55 77.71
CA ASP A 620 -59.00 16.78 78.15
C ASP A 620 -59.73 17.88 77.37
N ALA A 621 -59.00 18.71 76.63
CA ALA A 621 -59.58 19.72 75.72
C ALA A 621 -59.83 19.20 74.30
N LEU A 622 -59.34 18.00 73.95
CA LEU A 622 -59.58 17.36 72.64
C LEU A 622 -60.97 16.72 72.57
N THR A 623 -61.48 16.51 71.35
CA THR A 623 -62.72 15.73 71.16
C THR A 623 -62.52 14.26 71.55
N GLU A 624 -63.60 13.55 71.92
CA GLU A 624 -63.52 12.14 72.34
C GLU A 624 -62.92 11.23 71.26
N ALA A 625 -63.23 11.51 69.98
CA ALA A 625 -62.68 10.79 68.83
C ALA A 625 -61.14 10.96 68.68
N GLN A 626 -60.59 12.12 69.06
CA GLN A 626 -59.15 12.40 69.02
C GLN A 626 -58.42 11.93 70.29
N ARG A 627 -59.09 12.02 71.45
CA ARG A 627 -58.52 11.68 72.76
C ARG A 627 -58.31 10.18 72.93
N ARG A 628 -59.29 9.36 72.53
CA ARG A 628 -59.27 7.90 72.76
C ARG A 628 -58.06 7.20 72.11
N PRO A 629 -57.69 7.50 70.86
CA PRO A 629 -56.47 6.95 70.25
C PRO A 629 -55.17 7.32 70.97
N VAL A 630 -55.04 8.58 71.44
CA VAL A 630 -53.83 9.04 72.14
C VAL A 630 -53.74 8.42 73.55
N GLN A 631 -54.86 8.30 74.28
CA GLN A 631 -54.90 7.61 75.56
C GLN A 631 -54.57 6.12 75.44
N SER A 632 -55.05 5.47 74.37
CA SER A 632 -54.69 4.08 74.07
C SER A 632 -53.19 3.91 73.87
N PHE A 633 -52.53 4.85 73.16
CA PHE A 633 -51.08 4.86 72.98
C PHE A 633 -50.32 5.07 74.30
N ILE A 634 -50.76 6.01 75.15
CA ILE A 634 -50.13 6.27 76.46
C ILE A 634 -50.18 5.04 77.36
N ALA A 635 -51.29 4.29 77.29
CA ALA A 635 -51.51 3.08 78.08
C ALA A 635 -50.73 1.86 77.54
N SER A 636 -50.71 1.65 76.22
CA SER A 636 -49.99 0.52 75.60
C SER A 636 -48.48 0.74 75.51
N GLY A 637 -48.04 1.98 75.31
CA GLY A 637 -46.66 2.31 74.95
C GLY A 637 -46.30 1.94 73.52
N GLU A 638 -47.27 1.47 72.71
CA GLU A 638 -47.06 0.97 71.35
C GLU A 638 -47.88 1.78 70.34
N LEU A 639 -47.23 2.21 69.25
CA LEU A 639 -47.87 2.91 68.14
C LEU A 639 -48.75 1.96 67.31
N PRO A 640 -49.92 2.40 66.81
CA PRO A 640 -50.71 1.60 65.89
C PRO A 640 -49.97 1.37 64.56
N GLU A 641 -50.20 0.22 63.92
CA GLU A 641 -49.54 -0.15 62.64
C GLU A 641 -49.63 0.94 61.56
N LYS A 642 -50.73 1.70 61.53
CA LYS A 642 -50.91 2.88 60.68
C LYS A 642 -51.21 4.09 61.55
N LEU A 643 -50.29 5.05 61.58
CA LEU A 643 -50.53 6.38 62.11
C LEU A 643 -51.39 7.18 61.13
N SER A 644 -52.63 7.44 61.51
CA SER A 644 -53.49 8.37 60.78
C SER A 644 -53.01 9.80 61.00
N ARG A 645 -53.26 10.67 60.01
CA ARG A 645 -52.96 12.11 60.13
C ARG A 645 -53.68 12.73 61.34
N GLU A 646 -54.92 12.31 61.58
CA GLU A 646 -55.73 12.74 62.72
C GLU A 646 -55.08 12.40 64.07
N LEU A 647 -54.41 11.25 64.18
CA LEU A 647 -53.70 10.85 65.40
C LEU A 647 -52.45 11.70 65.63
N VAL A 648 -51.67 11.98 64.58
CA VAL A 648 -50.48 12.83 64.67
C VAL A 648 -50.87 14.27 65.04
N GLU A 649 -51.92 14.81 64.42
CA GLU A 649 -52.46 16.13 64.76
C GLU A 649 -52.97 16.17 66.21
N ALA A 650 -53.67 15.14 66.68
CA ALA A 650 -54.11 15.04 68.07
C ALA A 650 -52.94 14.98 69.07
N MET A 651 -51.86 14.26 68.74
CA MET A 651 -50.63 14.24 69.54
C MET A 651 -49.93 15.61 69.54
N GLN A 652 -49.88 16.28 68.38
CA GLN A 652 -49.30 17.61 68.25
C GLN A 652 -50.05 18.66 69.07
N ASP A 653 -51.38 18.61 69.02
CA ASP A 653 -52.26 19.47 69.80
C ASP A 653 -52.10 19.25 71.31
N ALA A 654 -52.01 17.98 71.76
CA ALA A 654 -51.76 17.65 73.16
C ALA A 654 -50.43 18.23 73.67
N LEU A 655 -49.39 18.26 72.82
CA LEU A 655 -48.05 18.72 73.18
C LEU A 655 -47.85 20.25 73.04
N ARG A 656 -48.55 20.92 72.11
CA ARG A 656 -48.37 22.36 71.83
C ARG A 656 -49.05 23.31 72.83
N GLY A 657 -49.87 22.79 73.75
CA GLY A 657 -50.63 23.62 74.70
C GLY A 657 -51.91 24.16 74.06
N LEU A 658 -53.05 23.52 74.32
CA LEU A 658 -54.35 24.01 73.86
C LEU A 658 -54.92 24.97 74.90
N GLN A 659 -55.31 26.17 74.46
CA GLN A 659 -56.11 27.08 75.28
C GLN A 659 -57.58 26.90 74.93
N LYS A 660 -58.31 26.30 75.87
CA LYS A 660 -59.77 26.22 75.83
C LYS A 660 -60.35 27.58 76.18
N VAL A 661 -61.09 28.18 75.26
CA VAL A 661 -61.87 29.40 75.51
C VAL A 661 -63.34 28.99 75.52
N THR A 662 -63.92 28.96 76.72
CA THR A 662 -65.35 28.74 76.93
C THR A 662 -66.12 30.02 76.64
N ILE A 663 -67.09 29.91 75.75
CA ILE A 663 -68.03 30.96 75.40
C ILE A 663 -69.36 30.61 76.08
N ASP A 664 -69.82 31.48 76.96
CA ASP A 664 -71.16 31.37 77.54
C ASP A 664 -72.20 31.62 76.44
N GLY A 665 -73.15 30.70 76.29
CA GLY A 665 -74.25 30.77 75.32
C GLY A 665 -75.11 32.02 75.51
N ALA A 666 -75.27 32.49 76.75
CA ALA A 666 -75.97 33.73 77.05
C ALA A 666 -75.19 34.95 76.52
N ASP A 667 -73.87 35.00 76.74
CA ASP A 667 -72.98 36.06 76.22
C ASP A 667 -72.99 36.11 74.69
N LEU A 668 -72.95 34.93 74.05
CA LEU A 668 -72.99 34.81 72.58
C LEU A 668 -74.32 35.33 72.03
N LEU A 669 -75.44 34.93 72.64
CA LEU A 669 -76.77 35.41 72.28
C LEU A 669 -76.88 36.92 72.49
N LEU A 670 -76.37 37.46 73.60
CA LEU A 670 -76.36 38.90 73.88
C LEU A 670 -75.52 39.68 72.86
N ALA A 671 -74.35 39.16 72.48
CA ALA A 671 -73.47 39.77 71.48
C ALA A 671 -74.12 39.81 70.09
N LEU A 672 -74.86 38.75 69.71
CA LEU A 672 -75.60 38.70 68.46
C LEU A 672 -76.85 39.60 68.48
N THR A 673 -77.52 39.74 69.64
CA THR A 673 -78.81 40.44 69.81
C THR A 673 -78.72 41.87 70.38
N ARG A 674 -77.52 42.45 70.50
CA ARG A 674 -77.32 43.86 70.92
C ARG A 674 -78.28 44.83 70.18
N PRO A 675 -78.68 45.96 70.80
CA PRO A 675 -79.67 46.89 70.24
C PRO A 675 -79.37 47.25 68.78
N GLY A 676 -80.37 47.14 67.91
CA GLY A 676 -80.22 47.26 66.46
C GLY A 676 -80.67 46.01 65.69
N MET A 677 -81.75 45.36 66.15
CA MET A 677 -82.48 44.32 65.41
C MET A 677 -83.78 44.93 64.86
N PRO A 678 -84.21 44.59 63.62
CA PRO A 678 -83.59 43.66 62.68
C PRO A 678 -82.33 44.22 61.99
N CYS A 679 -81.37 43.36 61.63
CA CYS A 679 -80.11 43.71 60.94
C CYS A 679 -79.90 42.89 59.65
N THR A 680 -78.93 43.27 58.80
CA THR A 680 -78.58 42.50 57.59
C THR A 680 -77.71 41.27 57.93
N SER A 681 -77.56 40.34 56.99
CA SER A 681 -76.68 39.16 57.17
C SER A 681 -75.21 39.55 57.41
N ALA A 682 -74.72 40.57 56.70
CA ALA A 682 -73.37 41.10 56.87
C ALA A 682 -73.16 41.70 58.27
N ASP A 683 -74.17 42.36 58.83
CA ASP A 683 -74.11 42.92 60.18
C ASP A 683 -74.04 41.81 61.24
N LEU A 684 -74.79 40.73 61.06
CA LEU A 684 -74.78 39.58 61.98
C LEU A 684 -73.43 38.85 61.95
N GLU A 685 -72.87 38.61 60.76
CA GLU A 685 -71.53 38.01 60.60
C GLU A 685 -70.43 38.88 61.23
N ASN A 686 -70.50 40.20 61.04
CA ASN A 686 -69.55 41.14 61.65
C ASN A 686 -69.66 41.14 63.18
N ARG A 687 -70.88 41.06 63.74
CA ARG A 687 -71.08 40.93 65.20
C ARG A 687 -70.44 39.66 65.74
N PHE A 688 -70.66 38.52 65.09
CA PHE A 688 -70.05 37.25 65.48
C PHE A 688 -68.52 37.30 65.39
N ARG A 689 -67.98 37.85 64.30
CA ARG A 689 -66.53 37.97 64.09
C ARG A 689 -65.87 38.89 65.13
N ASN A 690 -66.48 40.03 65.44
CA ASN A 690 -65.98 40.95 66.45
C ASN A 690 -66.01 40.33 67.85
N PHE A 691 -67.10 39.64 68.21
CA PHE A 691 -67.20 38.92 69.48
C PHE A 691 -66.13 37.83 69.62
N LEU A 692 -65.90 37.04 68.56
CA LEU A 692 -64.84 36.05 68.55
C LEU A 692 -63.45 36.70 68.64
N GLN A 693 -63.19 37.80 67.92
CA GLN A 693 -61.92 38.52 68.01
C GLN A 693 -61.64 39.03 69.43
N GLU A 694 -62.65 39.55 70.14
CA GLU A 694 -62.52 39.98 71.53
C GLU A 694 -62.20 38.81 72.48
N LYS A 695 -62.90 37.67 72.33
CA LYS A 695 -62.70 36.50 73.21
C LYS A 695 -61.41 35.72 72.92
N ILE A 696 -60.83 35.89 71.72
CA ILE A 696 -59.67 35.12 71.23
C ILE A 696 -58.38 35.96 71.19
N ALA A 697 -58.45 37.25 71.57
CA ALA A 697 -57.32 38.18 71.52
C ALA A 697 -56.11 37.69 72.35
N GLY A 698 -54.95 37.56 71.68
CA GLY A 698 -53.68 37.18 72.31
C GLY A 698 -53.31 35.70 72.18
N THR A 699 -54.20 34.84 71.68
CA THR A 699 -53.93 33.40 71.50
C THR A 699 -53.77 33.05 70.02
N PRO A 700 -52.69 32.34 69.60
CA PRO A 700 -52.51 31.96 68.20
C PRO A 700 -53.60 30.98 67.74
N PRO A 701 -54.20 31.14 66.54
CA PRO A 701 -55.34 30.35 66.07
C PRO A 701 -55.14 28.83 66.14
N ALA A 702 -53.90 28.38 65.94
CA ALA A 702 -53.51 26.97 66.00
C ALA A 702 -53.60 26.34 67.40
N ARG A 703 -53.78 27.12 68.47
CA ARG A 703 -53.86 26.64 69.86
C ARG A 703 -55.25 26.78 70.49
N LEU A 704 -56.25 27.29 69.75
CA LEU A 704 -57.58 27.57 70.28
C LEU A 704 -58.58 26.46 70.02
N ARG A 705 -59.31 26.08 71.07
CA ARG A 705 -60.53 25.29 70.98
C ARG A 705 -61.67 26.05 71.64
N LEU A 706 -62.69 26.39 70.83
CA LEU A 706 -63.88 27.10 71.27
C LEU A 706 -64.94 26.10 71.68
N GLN A 707 -65.43 26.21 72.93
CA GLN A 707 -66.59 25.46 73.40
C GLN A 707 -67.68 26.46 73.77
N ILE A 708 -68.89 26.25 73.27
CA ILE A 708 -70.06 27.01 73.68
C ILE A 708 -70.75 26.22 74.79
N ASP A 709 -70.78 26.78 75.99
CA ASP A 709 -71.56 26.25 77.10
C ASP A 709 -72.93 26.94 77.06
N TRP A 710 -73.96 26.19 76.65
CA TRP A 710 -75.33 26.68 76.51
C TRP A 710 -76.07 26.85 77.84
#